data_AF-A0A8C2X966-F1
#
_entry.id   AF-A0A8C2X966-F1
#
_cell.length_a   1.000
_cell.length_b   1.000
_cell.length_c   1.000
_cell.angle_alpha   90.00
_cell.angle_beta   90.00
_cell.angle_gamma   90.00
#
_symmetry.space_group_name_H-M   'P 1'
#
loop_
_entity.id
_entity.type
_entity.pdbx_description
1 polymer ?
#
loop_
_entity_poly.entity_id
_entity_poly.type
_entity_poly.pdbx_seq_one_letter_code
_entity_poly.pdbx_strand_id
1 'polypeptide(L)'
;MASGGLSFRNITALAPMVRVGTLPMRLLALDYGADVVYCEELIDIKMAKCQRVVNEVLDTVDFVAPDERVMFRTCEREKDRVVFQMGTADPDRALIVAKLVEQDVAAVDVNMGCPKEYSTKGGMGAALLSDPDKIVAILQKLVSGVSIPVTCKIRILPSLEETVSLVRRIEKTGVAAVAVHGRLKEERPRHPLHLDHIQAAARAVSIPVIANGGSLDLVKTNSDIEAFRRASGASSVMLARAAMWNASVFMEGGPLPLEAVMEDYLKHAIRYNNHAFNTKYCLCQMLRDKVESPLGKQLQAAQTTQEIRYGVLVYCCPGPLVSWSTVVLVYCCPGLLLSWSTGVLVYWCPGLLVSWSTVVLVHWCPGPLVSWSTGVLVYCCPGPLVSWSTVVLVYCCPGLLLSWSTGVLVHWCPGLLVSWSTVVLVYCCPGLLLSWSTGVLVYWCPGLLLSWSTGVLVHWCPGPLVSWSTGVLVHWCPGPLVSWSTGVLVYCCPGPLVSWSTGVLVYWCPGLLVSWSTVVLVHWCPGLLVSWSTGVLVYWCPGLLVSWSTGVLVYCCPGPLVSWCPGLLVSWSTGVLVYWCPGLLVFWSTGPLVHWYTGVLVHWSTVVLVHWCPGLLVFWSTGVLVYWCPGLLLSWSTGVLVHWCPGPLVSWSTGVLVYWCPGPLVSWSTVVLVHWCPGLLVSWSTGVLVYCCPGPLLSWSTVVLVHWCPGPLVSRSTGVPVHWCPGLLLSWSTGVLVYWCPGLLVSWSTGVLVHWCSGPLVSWSTGVLVHWCPGLLVSWSTGVLVYWCSGPLVHWYTGVLVHWSTVVLVHWCPGLLVFWSTGVLVYCCPGLLVSWSTGVLVHWCPGPLVSWSTGVLVHWCPGLLVSWSTGVLVHWCPGLLLSWSTGVLVYWCPGLLLSWSTVVLVHWCPGPLVSWSTGVQVYC
;
A
#
# COMPACT_ATOMS: atom_id res chain seq x y z
N MET A 1 -55.07 18.61 3.97
CA MET A 1 -54.10 17.89 4.82
C MET A 1 -53.16 17.16 3.88
N ALA A 2 -51.97 17.72 3.61
CA ALA A 2 -50.99 17.06 2.74
C ALA A 2 -50.27 15.97 3.55
N SER A 3 -50.12 14.80 2.96
CA SER A 3 -49.46 13.57 3.45
C SER A 3 -48.15 13.85 4.20
N GLY A 4 -48.04 13.29 5.41
CA GLY A 4 -47.04 13.62 6.42
C GLY A 4 -45.58 13.41 6.01
N GLY A 5 -44.84 14.50 5.84
CA GLY A 5 -43.38 14.49 5.72
C GLY A 5 -42.66 14.25 7.05
N LEU A 6 -41.36 13.93 6.98
CA LEU A 6 -40.51 13.68 8.15
C LEU A 6 -40.49 14.89 9.11
N SER A 7 -40.81 14.64 10.39
CA SER A 7 -40.72 15.63 11.46
C SER A 7 -39.38 15.55 12.18
N PHE A 8 -38.71 16.68 12.37
CA PHE A 8 -37.43 16.77 13.08
C PHE A 8 -37.56 17.16 14.56
N ARG A 9 -38.77 17.10 15.14
CA ARG A 9 -39.02 17.41 16.56
C ARG A 9 -39.02 16.15 17.42
N ASN A 10 -38.33 16.21 18.56
CA ASN A 10 -38.25 15.14 19.56
C ASN A 10 -37.73 13.81 18.98
N ILE A 11 -36.75 13.90 18.09
CA ILE A 11 -36.13 12.72 17.47
C ILE A 11 -34.72 12.49 18.02
N THR A 12 -34.28 11.24 17.91
CA THR A 12 -32.89 10.80 18.01
C THR A 12 -32.37 10.44 16.63
N ALA A 13 -31.23 11.02 16.25
CA ALA A 13 -30.68 10.86 14.90
C ALA A 13 -29.26 10.27 14.92
N LEU A 14 -28.99 9.35 13.99
CA LEU A 14 -27.61 9.00 13.62
C LEU A 14 -27.00 10.14 12.80
N ALA A 15 -25.86 10.65 13.25
CA ALA A 15 -25.15 11.73 12.57
C ALA A 15 -24.49 11.27 11.26
N PRO A 16 -24.32 12.18 10.29
CA PRO A 16 -23.57 11.91 9.08
C PRO A 16 -22.09 11.70 9.40
N MET A 17 -21.53 10.58 8.96
CA MET A 17 -20.14 10.20 9.25
C MET A 17 -19.51 9.54 8.03
N VAL A 18 -18.51 10.19 7.43
CA VAL A 18 -17.78 9.67 6.26
C VAL A 18 -17.20 8.29 6.54
N ARG A 19 -17.44 7.35 5.59
CA ARG A 19 -17.23 5.90 5.67
C ARG A 19 -18.17 5.15 6.61
N VAL A 20 -18.54 5.71 7.76
CA VAL A 20 -19.32 4.98 8.77
C VAL A 20 -20.80 4.93 8.41
N GLY A 21 -21.36 6.04 7.92
CA GLY A 21 -22.79 6.20 7.59
C GLY A 21 -23.23 5.51 6.30
N THR A 22 -22.64 4.37 5.94
CA THR A 22 -23.11 3.50 4.85
C THR A 22 -24.35 2.71 5.28
N LEU A 23 -25.05 2.11 4.30
CA LEU A 23 -26.34 1.43 4.53
C LEU A 23 -26.33 0.47 5.75
N PRO A 24 -25.31 -0.39 5.96
CA PRO A 24 -25.33 -1.31 7.09
C PRO A 24 -25.39 -0.62 8.46
N MET A 25 -24.67 0.48 8.65
CA MET A 25 -24.70 1.22 9.92
C MET A 25 -26.02 1.96 10.12
N ARG A 26 -26.60 2.50 9.03
CA ARG A 26 -27.89 3.18 9.11
C ARG A 26 -29.00 2.23 9.51
N LEU A 27 -29.07 1.07 8.87
CA LEU A 27 -30.04 0.03 9.23
C LEU A 27 -29.83 -0.47 10.65
N LEU A 28 -28.58 -0.68 11.07
CA LEU A 28 -28.26 -1.09 12.43
C LEU A 28 -28.69 -0.03 13.47
N ALA A 29 -28.52 1.25 13.18
CA ALA A 29 -29.00 2.31 14.06
C ALA A 29 -30.54 2.34 14.15
N LEU A 30 -31.25 2.11 13.03
CA LEU A 30 -32.71 1.97 13.02
C LEU A 30 -33.17 0.74 13.82
N ASP A 31 -32.48 -0.39 13.71
CA ASP A 31 -32.76 -1.60 14.49
C ASP A 31 -32.72 -1.34 15.99
N TYR A 32 -31.81 -0.46 16.41
CA TYR A 32 -31.62 -0.09 17.80
C TYR A 32 -32.41 1.14 18.24
N GLY A 33 -33.32 1.66 17.41
CA GLY A 33 -34.27 2.69 17.82
C GLY A 33 -33.90 4.12 17.46
N ALA A 34 -32.95 4.35 16.55
CA ALA A 34 -32.80 5.68 15.96
C ALA A 34 -34.05 6.02 15.12
N ASP A 35 -34.55 7.25 15.26
CA ASP A 35 -35.72 7.73 14.51
C ASP A 35 -35.34 8.13 13.08
N VAL A 36 -34.15 8.75 12.94
CA VAL A 36 -33.65 9.32 11.68
C VAL A 36 -32.18 8.94 11.48
N VAL A 37 -31.78 8.64 10.25
CA VAL A 37 -30.41 8.24 9.92
C VAL A 37 -29.83 9.06 8.79
N TYR A 38 -28.75 9.79 9.06
CA TYR A 38 -28.05 10.54 8.03
C TYR A 38 -27.03 9.65 7.33
N CYS A 39 -26.95 9.73 6.00
CA CYS A 39 -25.86 9.10 5.24
C CYS A 39 -24.54 9.86 5.43
N GLU A 40 -23.45 9.28 4.97
CA GLU A 40 -22.18 10.00 4.89
C GLU A 40 -22.26 11.24 3.98
N GLU A 41 -21.36 12.21 4.21
CA GLU A 41 -21.22 13.38 3.31
C GLU A 41 -20.80 12.89 1.91
N LEU A 42 -21.67 13.08 0.93
CA LEU A 42 -21.41 12.76 -0.47
C LEU A 42 -21.23 14.04 -1.28
N ILE A 43 -20.14 14.12 -2.04
CA ILE A 43 -19.76 15.35 -2.75
C ILE A 43 -20.62 15.50 -4.01
N ASP A 44 -21.27 16.65 -4.14
CA ASP A 44 -22.20 17.00 -5.22
C ASP A 44 -21.61 16.78 -6.62
N ILE A 45 -20.35 17.16 -6.86
CA ILE A 45 -19.64 16.99 -8.13
C ILE A 45 -19.57 15.52 -8.57
N LYS A 46 -19.45 14.59 -7.60
CA LYS A 46 -19.47 13.14 -7.90
C LYS A 46 -20.89 12.63 -8.07
N MET A 47 -21.79 13.03 -7.19
CA MET A 47 -23.19 12.60 -7.22
C MET A 47 -23.93 13.07 -8.48
N ALA A 48 -23.65 14.27 -8.98
CA ALA A 48 -24.24 14.81 -10.20
C ALA A 48 -23.92 13.98 -11.46
N LYS A 49 -22.91 13.11 -11.41
CA LYS A 49 -22.53 12.20 -12.49
C LYS A 49 -23.14 10.79 -12.33
N CYS A 50 -23.83 10.54 -11.23
CA CYS A 50 -24.36 9.22 -10.92
C CYS A 50 -25.69 8.98 -11.64
N GLN A 51 -26.00 7.71 -11.85
CA GLN A 51 -27.29 7.25 -12.35
C GLN A 51 -28.01 6.47 -11.25
N ARG A 52 -29.33 6.68 -11.14
CA ARG A 52 -30.20 5.92 -10.25
C ARG A 52 -30.49 4.56 -10.89
N VAL A 53 -30.15 3.49 -10.20
CA VAL A 53 -30.31 2.09 -10.65
C VAL A 53 -31.09 1.33 -9.60
N VAL A 54 -32.18 0.67 -10.00
CA VAL A 54 -32.89 -0.27 -9.13
C VAL A 54 -32.15 -1.61 -9.18
N ASN A 55 -31.75 -2.12 -8.02
CA ASN A 55 -31.00 -3.36 -7.88
C ASN A 55 -31.89 -4.44 -7.26
N GLU A 56 -32.52 -5.24 -8.12
CA GLU A 56 -33.45 -6.29 -7.73
C GLU A 56 -32.79 -7.43 -6.93
N VAL A 57 -31.49 -7.66 -7.13
CA VAL A 57 -30.75 -8.73 -6.42
C VAL A 57 -30.61 -8.42 -4.93
N LEU A 58 -30.36 -7.15 -4.61
CA LEU A 58 -30.16 -6.69 -3.23
C LEU A 58 -31.40 -6.06 -2.61
N ASP A 59 -32.46 -5.85 -3.39
CA ASP A 59 -33.64 -5.06 -3.04
C ASP A 59 -33.24 -3.64 -2.60
N THR A 60 -32.41 -2.98 -3.42
CA THR A 60 -31.86 -1.65 -3.16
C THR A 60 -32.05 -0.69 -4.33
N VAL A 61 -31.92 0.60 -4.04
CA VAL A 61 -31.68 1.64 -5.05
C VAL A 61 -30.25 2.12 -4.91
N ASP A 62 -29.49 2.02 -6.00
CA ASP A 62 -28.08 2.33 -6.09
C ASP A 62 -27.87 3.58 -6.96
N PHE A 63 -27.04 4.50 -6.49
CA PHE A 63 -26.59 5.67 -7.25
C PHE A 63 -25.18 5.39 -7.72
N VAL A 64 -25.04 5.03 -8.99
CA VAL A 64 -23.83 4.46 -9.56
C VAL A 64 -23.09 5.52 -10.37
N ALA A 65 -21.84 5.76 -10.05
CA ALA A 65 -20.98 6.67 -10.79
C ALA A 65 -20.52 6.04 -12.13
N PRO A 66 -19.96 6.82 -13.08
CA PRO A 66 -19.51 6.29 -14.37
C PRO A 66 -18.38 5.26 -14.29
N ASP A 67 -17.67 5.20 -13.16
CA ASP A 67 -16.66 4.19 -12.83
C ASP A 67 -17.27 2.91 -12.22
N GLU A 68 -18.59 2.71 -12.39
CA GLU A 68 -19.41 1.62 -11.82
C GLU A 68 -19.42 1.56 -10.29
N ARG A 69 -18.81 2.52 -9.60
CA ARG A 69 -18.82 2.57 -8.14
C ARG A 69 -20.18 3.05 -7.64
N VAL A 70 -20.77 2.27 -6.73
CA VAL A 70 -21.96 2.67 -5.97
C VAL A 70 -21.57 3.77 -4.97
N MET A 71 -22.05 4.99 -5.21
CA MET A 71 -21.76 6.16 -4.37
C MET A 71 -22.74 6.28 -3.21
N PHE A 72 -24.00 5.93 -3.43
CA PHE A 72 -25.04 5.86 -2.41
C PHE A 72 -25.90 4.63 -2.69
N ARG A 73 -26.24 3.90 -1.63
CA ARG A 73 -27.15 2.75 -1.67
C ARG A 73 -28.16 2.93 -0.55
N THR A 74 -29.44 2.79 -0.88
CA THR A 74 -30.58 2.89 0.03
C THR A 74 -31.54 1.72 -0.21
N CYS A 75 -32.48 1.48 0.69
CA CYS A 75 -33.54 0.49 0.52
C CYS A 75 -34.86 1.00 1.12
N GLU A 76 -35.96 0.34 0.76
CA GLU A 76 -37.31 0.77 1.18
C GLU A 76 -37.43 0.89 2.71
N ARG A 77 -36.69 0.06 3.45
CA ARG A 77 -36.71 0.03 4.92
C ARG A 77 -36.31 1.35 5.59
N GLU A 78 -35.41 2.11 4.98
CA GLU A 78 -34.95 3.40 5.53
C GLU A 78 -35.48 4.61 4.78
N LYS A 79 -36.21 4.43 3.67
CA LYS A 79 -36.64 5.50 2.75
C LYS A 79 -37.32 6.66 3.47
N ASP A 80 -38.21 6.38 4.42
CA ASP A 80 -38.95 7.40 5.18
C ASP A 80 -38.17 7.97 6.37
N ARG A 81 -36.91 7.56 6.57
CA ARG A 81 -36.06 7.94 7.72
C ARG A 81 -34.65 8.37 7.35
N VAL A 82 -34.20 8.10 6.12
CA VAL A 82 -32.85 8.41 5.67
C VAL A 82 -32.76 9.85 5.18
N VAL A 83 -31.74 10.57 5.66
CA VAL A 83 -31.44 11.94 5.24
C VAL A 83 -30.16 11.92 4.41
N PHE A 84 -30.26 12.39 3.17
CA PHE A 84 -29.13 12.45 2.26
C PHE A 84 -28.30 13.72 2.51
N GLN A 85 -27.09 13.57 3.06
CA GLN A 85 -26.20 14.71 3.27
C GLN A 85 -25.26 14.92 2.08
N MET A 86 -25.32 16.11 1.48
CA MET A 86 -24.37 16.53 0.44
C MET A 86 -23.34 17.55 0.94
N GLY A 87 -22.12 17.43 0.41
CA GLY A 87 -21.15 18.52 0.39
C GLY A 87 -21.30 19.28 -0.93
N THR A 88 -21.58 20.58 -0.86
CA THR A 88 -21.77 21.44 -2.03
C THR A 88 -21.31 22.87 -1.75
N ALA A 89 -20.97 23.60 -2.81
CA ALA A 89 -20.63 25.03 -2.78
C ALA A 89 -21.33 25.79 -3.92
N ASP A 90 -22.34 25.18 -4.55
CA ASP A 90 -22.99 25.66 -5.77
C ASP A 90 -24.50 25.35 -5.73
N PRO A 91 -25.38 26.37 -5.75
CA PRO A 91 -26.81 26.17 -5.62
C PRO A 91 -27.44 25.28 -6.71
N ASP A 92 -27.01 25.42 -7.96
CA ASP A 92 -27.62 24.70 -9.08
C ASP A 92 -27.21 23.23 -9.07
N ARG A 93 -25.93 22.95 -8.80
CA ARG A 93 -25.45 21.58 -8.66
C ARG A 93 -26.04 20.87 -7.44
N ALA A 94 -26.22 21.60 -6.33
CA ALA A 94 -26.93 21.08 -5.17
C ALA A 94 -28.35 20.62 -5.54
N LEU A 95 -29.09 21.44 -6.29
CA LEU A 95 -30.44 21.11 -6.73
C LEU A 95 -30.48 19.90 -7.68
N ILE A 96 -29.54 19.80 -8.61
CA ILE A 96 -29.42 18.62 -9.51
C ILE A 96 -29.27 17.34 -8.69
N VAL A 97 -28.38 17.34 -7.69
CA VAL A 97 -28.16 16.18 -6.83
C VAL A 97 -29.36 15.89 -5.94
N ALA A 98 -29.99 16.92 -5.39
CA ALA A 98 -31.18 16.75 -4.56
C ALA A 98 -32.33 16.12 -5.36
N LYS A 99 -32.55 16.56 -6.61
CA LYS A 99 -33.52 15.98 -7.53
C LYS A 99 -33.21 14.54 -7.93
N LEU A 100 -31.94 14.19 -8.05
CA LEU A 100 -31.54 12.81 -8.34
C LEU A 100 -32.01 11.84 -7.24
N VAL A 101 -31.94 12.25 -5.97
CA VAL A 101 -32.21 11.37 -4.82
C VAL A 101 -33.60 11.53 -4.18
N GLU A 102 -34.36 12.59 -4.53
CA GLU A 102 -35.56 13.01 -3.77
C GLU A 102 -36.65 11.94 -3.63
N GLN A 103 -36.67 10.93 -4.49
CA GLN A 103 -37.67 9.86 -4.49
C GLN A 103 -37.32 8.70 -3.56
N ASP A 104 -36.07 8.62 -3.11
CA ASP A 104 -35.52 7.46 -2.38
C ASP A 104 -35.06 7.81 -0.96
N VAL A 105 -35.25 9.06 -0.54
CA VAL A 105 -34.83 9.59 0.77
C VAL A 105 -35.90 10.49 1.37
N ALA A 106 -35.92 10.58 2.71
CA ALA A 106 -36.93 11.34 3.44
C ALA A 106 -36.66 12.85 3.48
N ALA A 107 -35.39 13.24 3.38
CA ALA A 107 -34.95 14.62 3.38
C ALA A 107 -33.54 14.75 2.77
N VAL A 108 -33.16 15.98 2.41
CA VAL A 108 -31.80 16.36 1.99
C VAL A 108 -31.17 17.30 3.01
N ASP A 109 -29.87 17.14 3.26
CA ASP A 109 -29.09 17.94 4.19
C ASP A 109 -27.85 18.54 3.54
N VAL A 110 -27.51 19.77 3.89
CA VAL A 110 -26.26 20.43 3.43
C VAL A 110 -25.23 20.47 4.56
N ASN A 111 -24.05 19.91 4.30
CA ASN A 111 -22.93 19.95 5.23
C ASN A 111 -22.24 21.33 5.19
N MET A 112 -22.30 22.04 6.30
CA MET A 112 -21.64 23.33 6.54
C MET A 112 -20.67 23.26 7.73
N GLY A 113 -20.30 22.06 8.17
CA GLY A 113 -19.58 21.84 9.44
C GLY A 113 -18.29 21.04 9.33
N CYS A 114 -18.02 20.39 8.18
CA CYS A 114 -16.83 19.55 8.00
C CYS A 114 -15.56 20.41 7.88
N PRO A 115 -14.57 20.29 8.81
CA PRO A 115 -13.34 21.06 8.76
C PRO A 115 -12.23 20.38 7.95
N LYS A 116 -12.51 19.24 7.30
CA LYS A 116 -11.48 18.45 6.59
C LYS A 116 -11.16 19.07 5.23
N GLU A 117 -9.89 19.01 4.84
CA GLU A 117 -9.37 19.67 3.64
C GLU A 117 -10.10 19.30 2.35
N TYR A 118 -10.53 18.04 2.19
CA TYR A 118 -11.24 17.61 0.98
C TYR A 118 -12.59 18.33 0.80
N SER A 119 -13.21 18.80 1.89
CA SER A 119 -14.46 19.56 1.86
C SER A 119 -14.15 21.05 1.73
N THR A 120 -13.24 21.58 2.57
CA THR A 120 -12.94 23.02 2.60
C THR A 120 -12.22 23.54 1.34
N LYS A 121 -11.37 22.74 0.68
CA LYS A 121 -10.72 23.14 -0.58
C LYS A 121 -11.70 23.34 -1.74
N GLY A 122 -12.84 22.65 -1.70
CA GLY A 122 -13.92 22.82 -2.67
C GLY A 122 -14.90 23.95 -2.32
N GLY A 123 -14.61 24.75 -1.28
CA GLY A 123 -15.53 25.77 -0.77
C GLY A 123 -16.73 25.21 0.01
N MET A 124 -16.70 23.93 0.37
CA MET A 124 -17.79 23.21 1.05
C MET A 124 -17.53 23.07 2.56
N GLY A 125 -18.48 22.49 3.29
CA GLY A 125 -18.31 22.19 4.71
C GLY A 125 -18.11 23.48 5.52
N ALA A 126 -17.15 23.47 6.44
CA ALA A 126 -16.90 24.64 7.30
C ALA A 126 -16.38 25.88 6.55
N ALA A 127 -16.02 25.77 5.26
CA ALA A 127 -15.68 26.94 4.43
C ALA A 127 -16.93 27.75 4.04
N LEU A 128 -18.12 27.14 4.01
CA LEU A 128 -19.37 27.87 3.78
C LEU A 128 -19.69 28.86 4.90
N LEU A 129 -19.24 28.58 6.13
CA LEU A 129 -19.53 29.41 7.30
C LEU A 129 -18.97 30.83 7.19
N SER A 130 -17.93 31.05 6.37
CA SER A 130 -17.40 32.39 6.08
C SER A 130 -18.16 33.14 5.00
N ASP A 131 -19.15 32.51 4.34
CA ASP A 131 -19.95 33.09 3.27
C ASP A 131 -21.45 32.81 3.49
N PRO A 132 -22.10 33.55 4.42
CA PRO A 132 -23.52 33.36 4.72
C PRO A 132 -24.45 33.60 3.53
N ASP A 133 -24.05 34.42 2.57
CA ASP A 133 -24.88 34.73 1.39
C ASP A 133 -24.92 33.53 0.44
N LYS A 134 -23.78 32.84 0.25
CA LYS A 134 -23.74 31.56 -0.46
C LYS A 134 -24.55 30.48 0.26
N ILE A 135 -24.51 30.42 1.59
CA ILE A 135 -25.37 29.52 2.38
C ILE A 135 -26.84 29.76 2.05
N VAL A 136 -27.28 31.02 2.09
CA VAL A 136 -28.67 31.40 1.79
C VAL A 136 -29.05 31.01 0.36
N ALA A 137 -28.20 31.29 -0.62
CA ALA A 137 -28.45 30.95 -2.01
C ALA A 137 -28.63 29.44 -2.24
N ILE A 138 -27.76 28.60 -1.64
CA ILE A 138 -27.85 27.13 -1.73
C ILE A 138 -29.16 26.64 -1.09
N LEU A 139 -29.46 27.07 0.14
CA LEU A 139 -30.63 26.59 0.87
C LEU A 139 -31.94 27.02 0.23
N GLN A 140 -32.07 28.28 -0.20
CA GLN A 140 -33.28 28.77 -0.88
C GLN A 140 -33.53 28.03 -2.20
N LYS A 141 -32.47 27.74 -2.96
CA LYS A 141 -32.58 26.97 -4.21
C LYS A 141 -33.04 25.53 -3.95
N LEU A 142 -32.55 24.90 -2.89
CA LEU A 142 -32.97 23.56 -2.49
C LEU A 142 -34.43 23.56 -2.00
N VAL A 143 -34.77 24.43 -1.05
CA VAL A 143 -36.11 24.50 -0.44
C VAL A 143 -37.19 24.79 -1.49
N SER A 144 -36.90 25.65 -2.47
CA SER A 144 -37.85 25.93 -3.56
C SER A 144 -37.88 24.83 -4.64
N GLY A 145 -36.84 24.01 -4.72
CA GLY A 145 -36.64 23.09 -5.81
C GLY A 145 -37.12 21.66 -5.54
N VAL A 146 -36.97 21.13 -4.32
CA VAL A 146 -37.37 19.75 -3.96
C VAL A 146 -38.71 19.69 -3.23
N SER A 147 -39.34 18.52 -3.28
CA SER A 147 -40.63 18.27 -2.60
C SER A 147 -40.49 17.75 -1.17
N ILE A 148 -39.28 17.35 -0.78
CA ILE A 148 -38.94 16.81 0.54
C ILE A 148 -38.28 17.88 1.42
N PRO A 149 -38.30 17.74 2.77
CA PRO A 149 -37.64 18.66 3.68
C PRO A 149 -36.15 18.86 3.39
N VAL A 150 -35.68 20.10 3.54
CA VAL A 150 -34.26 20.47 3.49
C VAL A 150 -33.77 20.82 4.88
N THR A 151 -32.65 20.25 5.32
CA THR A 151 -31.96 20.61 6.56
C THR A 151 -30.53 21.06 6.29
N CYS A 152 -29.84 21.59 7.30
CA CYS A 152 -28.39 21.76 7.23
C CYS A 152 -27.72 21.48 8.56
N LYS A 153 -26.42 21.13 8.49
CA LYS A 153 -25.60 20.88 9.67
C LYS A 153 -24.42 21.83 9.73
N ILE A 154 -24.37 22.64 10.80
CA ILE A 154 -23.33 23.67 11.02
C ILE A 154 -22.42 23.32 12.21
N ARG A 155 -21.30 24.05 12.29
CA ARG A 155 -20.56 24.29 13.53
C ARG A 155 -20.86 25.69 14.05
N ILE A 156 -20.60 25.93 15.32
CA ILE A 156 -20.72 27.26 15.93
C ILE A 156 -19.61 28.20 15.42
N LEU A 157 -19.87 29.50 15.50
CA LEU A 157 -18.94 30.59 15.17
C LEU A 157 -18.26 31.13 16.44
N PRO A 158 -17.18 31.92 16.32
CA PRO A 158 -16.41 32.43 17.48
C PRO A 158 -17.23 33.15 18.55
N SER A 159 -18.33 33.81 18.18
CA SER A 159 -19.26 34.41 19.15
C SER A 159 -20.68 33.83 19.10
N LEU A 160 -21.39 33.99 20.21
CA LEU A 160 -22.81 33.65 20.34
C LEU A 160 -23.65 34.47 19.37
N GLU A 161 -23.38 35.76 19.25
CA GLU A 161 -24.10 36.69 18.39
C GLU A 161 -23.96 36.30 16.90
N GLU A 162 -22.75 35.96 16.47
CA GLU A 162 -22.50 35.49 15.11
C GLU A 162 -23.24 34.17 14.82
N THR A 163 -23.17 33.22 15.76
CA THR A 163 -23.87 31.94 15.64
C THR A 163 -25.38 32.14 15.53
N VAL A 164 -25.96 32.97 16.42
CA VAL A 164 -27.39 33.33 16.43
C VAL A 164 -27.80 34.05 15.14
N SER A 165 -26.99 34.99 14.67
CA SER A 165 -27.21 35.70 13.41
C SER A 165 -27.26 34.75 12.22
N LEU A 166 -26.33 33.80 12.15
CA LEU A 166 -26.26 32.79 11.09
C LEU A 166 -27.50 31.87 11.12
N VAL A 167 -27.88 31.31 12.28
CA VAL A 167 -29.04 30.41 12.34
C VAL A 167 -30.37 31.13 12.01
N ARG A 168 -30.51 32.41 12.37
CA ARG A 168 -31.67 33.22 11.95
C ARG A 168 -31.70 33.47 10.44
N ARG A 169 -30.54 33.67 9.81
CA ARG A 169 -30.46 33.75 8.34
C ARG A 169 -30.83 32.42 7.69
N ILE A 170 -30.34 31.31 8.22
CA ILE A 170 -30.68 29.96 7.77
C ILE A 170 -32.19 29.70 7.89
N GLU A 171 -32.82 30.02 9.03
CA GLU A 171 -34.26 29.83 9.23
C GLU A 171 -35.09 30.54 8.14
N LYS A 172 -34.72 31.77 7.77
CA LYS A 172 -35.41 32.56 6.73
C LYS A 172 -35.38 31.92 5.34
N THR A 173 -34.52 30.93 5.10
CA THR A 173 -34.48 30.19 3.82
C THR A 173 -35.60 29.16 3.69
N GLY A 174 -36.28 28.81 4.80
CA GLY A 174 -37.36 27.82 4.82
C GLY A 174 -36.90 26.39 5.09
N VAL A 175 -35.67 26.17 5.58
CA VAL A 175 -35.23 24.84 6.01
C VAL A 175 -36.09 24.28 7.14
N ALA A 176 -36.27 22.96 7.14
CA ALA A 176 -37.12 22.26 8.10
C ALA A 176 -36.48 22.06 9.48
N ALA A 177 -35.14 22.06 9.57
CA ALA A 177 -34.38 21.97 10.82
C ALA A 177 -32.91 22.36 10.61
N VAL A 178 -32.22 22.69 11.71
CA VAL A 178 -30.76 22.93 11.71
C VAL A 178 -30.08 22.08 12.78
N ALA A 179 -29.06 21.32 12.38
CA ALA A 179 -28.21 20.57 13.31
C ALA A 179 -26.99 21.41 13.70
N VAL A 180 -26.77 21.62 15.00
CA VAL A 180 -25.69 22.47 15.51
C VAL A 180 -24.69 21.62 16.28
N HIS A 181 -23.47 21.52 15.75
CA HIS A 181 -22.34 20.99 16.51
C HIS A 181 -21.74 22.11 17.35
N GLY A 182 -21.88 22.03 18.67
CA GLY A 182 -21.36 23.01 19.66
C GLY A 182 -19.85 23.05 19.80
N ARG A 183 -19.09 22.98 18.70
CA ARG A 183 -17.64 23.19 18.65
C ARG A 183 -17.27 24.07 17.47
N LEU A 184 -16.30 24.96 17.66
CA LEU A 184 -15.71 25.79 16.62
C LEU A 184 -15.03 24.95 15.56
N LYS A 185 -14.79 25.48 14.35
CA LYS A 185 -14.14 24.76 13.24
C LYS A 185 -12.78 24.16 13.63
N GLU A 186 -12.00 24.89 14.41
CA GLU A 186 -10.64 24.55 14.84
C GLU A 186 -10.64 23.53 16.00
N GLU A 187 -11.74 23.43 16.72
CA GLU A 187 -11.87 22.58 17.90
C GLU A 187 -12.00 21.09 17.53
N ARG A 188 -11.07 20.32 18.10
CA ARG A 188 -11.04 18.85 18.06
C ARG A 188 -11.97 18.23 19.11
N PRO A 189 -12.31 16.93 19.00
CA PRO A 189 -13.25 16.28 19.91
C PRO A 189 -12.82 16.21 21.39
N ARG A 190 -11.54 16.48 21.69
CA ARG A 190 -11.01 16.61 23.06
C ARG A 190 -11.38 17.94 23.75
N HIS A 191 -11.76 18.95 22.97
CA HIS A 191 -12.20 20.23 23.52
C HIS A 191 -13.64 20.08 24.02
N PRO A 192 -14.02 20.80 25.09
CA PRO A 192 -15.36 20.74 25.65
C PRO A 192 -16.41 21.16 24.62
N LEU A 193 -17.65 20.76 24.86
CA LEU A 193 -18.80 21.18 24.06
C LEU A 193 -19.35 22.50 24.61
N HIS A 194 -19.56 23.47 23.71
CA HIS A 194 -20.19 24.75 24.02
C HIS A 194 -21.72 24.64 23.97
N LEU A 195 -22.31 24.23 25.09
CA LEU A 195 -23.77 24.07 25.23
C LEU A 195 -24.53 25.39 25.15
N ASP A 196 -23.93 26.47 25.65
CA ASP A 196 -24.44 27.84 25.62
C ASP A 196 -24.78 28.29 24.19
N HIS A 197 -23.92 27.96 23.21
CA HIS A 197 -24.16 28.27 21.80
C HIS A 197 -25.34 27.50 21.22
N ILE A 198 -25.49 26.23 21.58
CA ILE A 198 -26.63 25.42 21.15
C ILE A 198 -27.93 25.95 21.78
N GLN A 199 -27.91 26.29 23.07
CA GLN A 199 -29.05 26.89 23.77
C GLN A 199 -29.45 28.23 23.15
N ALA A 200 -28.48 29.11 22.87
CA ALA A 200 -28.73 30.39 22.25
C ALA A 200 -29.36 30.24 20.86
N ALA A 201 -28.82 29.32 20.04
CA ALA A 201 -29.39 29.00 18.73
C ALA A 201 -30.83 28.46 18.86
N ALA A 202 -31.08 27.51 19.76
CA ALA A 202 -32.39 26.90 19.96
C ALA A 202 -33.46 27.90 20.45
N ARG A 203 -33.09 28.90 21.26
CA ARG A 203 -34.01 29.98 21.69
C ARG A 203 -34.25 31.02 20.61
N ALA A 204 -33.34 31.17 19.65
CA ALA A 204 -33.36 32.25 18.68
C ALA A 204 -34.22 31.99 17.44
N VAL A 205 -34.60 30.73 17.17
CA VAL A 205 -35.34 30.29 15.98
C VAL A 205 -36.53 29.41 16.37
N SER A 206 -37.54 29.34 15.51
CA SER A 206 -38.76 28.55 15.68
C SER A 206 -38.66 27.13 15.10
N ILE A 207 -37.79 26.94 14.10
CA ILE A 207 -37.49 25.63 13.52
C ILE A 207 -36.77 24.72 14.54
N PRO A 208 -36.92 23.39 14.45
CA PRO A 208 -36.21 22.46 15.31
C PRO A 208 -34.69 22.62 15.20
N VAL A 209 -34.04 22.84 16.34
CA VAL A 209 -32.57 22.70 16.48
C VAL A 209 -32.26 21.27 16.93
N ILE A 210 -31.28 20.64 16.27
CA ILE A 210 -30.80 19.30 16.59
C ILE A 210 -29.40 19.43 17.24
N ALA A 211 -29.30 19.10 18.53
CA ALA A 211 -28.04 19.21 19.27
C ALA A 211 -27.06 18.11 18.86
N ASN A 212 -25.80 18.49 18.59
CA ASN A 212 -24.75 17.56 18.20
C ASN A 212 -23.43 17.82 18.93
N GLY A 213 -22.67 16.75 19.15
CA GLY A 213 -21.31 16.81 19.68
C GLY A 213 -21.12 16.24 21.10
N GLY A 214 -22.19 15.81 21.77
CA GLY A 214 -22.18 15.32 23.15
C GLY A 214 -21.66 13.89 23.37
N SER A 215 -21.30 13.13 22.33
CA SER A 215 -20.78 11.77 22.50
C SER A 215 -19.51 11.74 23.38
N LEU A 216 -19.41 10.75 24.29
CA LEU A 216 -18.45 10.63 25.42
C LEU A 216 -18.65 11.62 26.55
N ASP A 217 -18.73 12.90 26.21
CA ASP A 217 -18.69 13.98 27.19
C ASP A 217 -19.97 14.00 28.01
N LEU A 218 -21.10 13.87 27.33
CA LEU A 218 -22.45 14.00 27.89
C LEU A 218 -23.31 12.76 27.65
N VAL A 219 -23.04 12.00 26.58
CA VAL A 219 -23.86 10.85 26.18
C VAL A 219 -23.00 9.59 26.09
N LYS A 220 -23.27 8.63 26.99
CA LYS A 220 -22.68 7.29 27.01
C LYS A 220 -23.73 6.20 26.81
N THR A 221 -24.97 6.45 27.23
CA THR A 221 -26.11 5.54 27.20
C THR A 221 -27.34 6.22 26.61
N ASN A 222 -28.39 5.44 26.29
CA ASN A 222 -29.65 5.98 25.80
C ASN A 222 -30.26 7.00 26.79
N SER A 223 -30.23 6.73 28.09
CA SER A 223 -30.79 7.62 29.11
C SER A 223 -30.12 9.01 29.15
N ASP A 224 -28.87 9.11 28.71
CA ASP A 224 -28.15 10.39 28.66
C ASP A 224 -28.59 11.29 27.50
N ILE A 225 -29.22 10.72 26.47
CA ILE A 225 -29.68 11.45 25.28
C ILE A 225 -30.69 12.53 25.69
N GLU A 226 -31.65 12.16 26.53
CA GLU A 226 -32.67 13.07 27.02
C GLU A 226 -32.09 14.16 27.94
N ALA A 227 -31.10 13.81 28.76
CA ALA A 227 -30.38 14.78 29.58
C ALA A 227 -29.65 15.81 28.70
N PHE A 228 -28.98 15.37 27.63
CA PHE A 228 -28.31 16.25 26.67
C PHE A 228 -29.33 17.12 25.89
N ARG A 229 -30.48 16.58 25.51
CA ARG A 229 -31.56 17.33 24.87
C ARG A 229 -32.06 18.47 25.76
N ARG A 230 -32.37 18.17 27.03
CA ARG A 230 -32.80 19.19 28.02
C ARG A 230 -31.71 20.23 28.28
N ALA A 231 -30.47 19.78 28.50
CA ALA A 231 -29.34 20.66 28.78
C ALA A 231 -29.01 21.59 27.61
N SER A 232 -29.23 21.18 26.37
CA SER A 232 -29.01 22.02 25.19
C SER A 232 -30.21 22.91 24.83
N GLY A 233 -31.38 22.66 25.42
CA GLY A 233 -32.63 23.34 25.02
C GLY A 233 -33.08 23.01 23.59
N ALA A 234 -32.44 22.04 22.94
CA ALA A 234 -32.71 21.65 21.56
C ALA A 234 -33.96 20.77 21.46
N SER A 235 -34.56 20.72 20.27
CA SER A 235 -35.73 19.88 20.05
C SER A 235 -35.38 18.40 19.96
N SER A 236 -34.17 18.08 19.48
CA SER A 236 -33.75 16.74 19.08
C SER A 236 -32.25 16.56 19.29
N VAL A 237 -31.76 15.31 19.28
CA VAL A 237 -30.33 14.99 19.48
C VAL A 237 -29.80 14.16 18.33
N MET A 238 -28.59 14.49 17.88
CA MET A 238 -27.87 13.75 16.85
C MET A 238 -26.55 13.19 17.40
N LEU A 239 -26.35 11.87 17.30
CA LEU A 239 -25.17 11.17 17.82
C LEU A 239 -24.27 10.65 16.70
N ALA A 240 -22.97 10.93 16.81
CA ALA A 240 -21.96 10.46 15.85
C ALA A 240 -21.09 9.36 16.47
N ARG A 241 -20.10 9.78 17.27
CA ARG A 241 -19.07 8.89 17.80
C ARG A 241 -19.61 7.78 18.70
N ALA A 242 -20.61 8.07 19.54
CA ALA A 242 -21.21 7.07 20.41
C ALA A 242 -21.82 5.91 19.59
N ALA A 243 -22.60 6.25 18.56
CA ALA A 243 -23.18 5.26 17.64
C ALA A 243 -22.14 4.54 16.78
N MET A 244 -21.08 5.24 16.35
CA MET A 244 -19.97 4.63 15.62
C MET A 244 -19.26 3.52 16.41
N TRP A 245 -19.12 3.69 17.73
CA TRP A 245 -18.50 2.68 18.59
C TRP A 245 -19.46 1.57 18.96
N ASN A 246 -20.70 1.95 19.28
CA ASN A 246 -21.76 1.00 19.56
C ASN A 246 -23.12 1.59 19.17
N ALA A 247 -23.67 1.11 18.06
CA ALA A 247 -24.95 1.58 17.53
C ALA A 247 -26.12 1.32 18.51
N SER A 248 -26.00 0.35 19.41
CA SER A 248 -27.02 0.09 20.44
C SER A 248 -27.12 1.18 21.50
N VAL A 249 -26.35 2.27 21.41
CA VAL A 249 -26.57 3.48 22.23
C VAL A 249 -27.97 4.06 22.05
N PHE A 250 -28.65 3.78 20.93
CA PHE A 250 -30.04 4.17 20.70
C PHE A 250 -31.05 3.26 21.43
N MET A 251 -30.64 2.10 21.94
CA MET A 251 -31.56 1.14 22.55
C MET A 251 -31.94 1.57 23.97
N GLU A 252 -33.25 1.64 24.25
CA GLU A 252 -33.78 2.02 25.57
C GLU A 252 -33.34 1.05 26.68
N GLY A 253 -33.20 -0.25 26.37
CA GLY A 253 -32.75 -1.30 27.29
C GLY A 253 -31.27 -1.25 27.68
N GLY A 254 -30.50 -0.28 27.15
CA GLY A 254 -29.07 -0.14 27.38
C GLY A 254 -28.20 -0.76 26.28
N PRO A 255 -26.88 -0.46 26.28
CA PRO A 255 -25.99 -0.91 25.22
C PRO A 255 -25.76 -2.42 25.26
N LEU A 256 -25.87 -3.06 24.11
CA LEU A 256 -25.56 -4.47 23.91
C LEU A 256 -24.04 -4.74 23.93
N PRO A 257 -23.62 -5.98 24.24
CA PRO A 257 -22.25 -6.42 24.05
C PRO A 257 -21.74 -6.14 22.63
N LEU A 258 -20.49 -5.73 22.52
CA LEU A 258 -19.89 -5.30 21.25
C LEU A 258 -19.92 -6.40 20.19
N GLU A 259 -19.72 -7.64 20.62
CA GLU A 259 -19.68 -8.83 19.78
C GLU A 259 -21.03 -9.05 19.07
N ALA A 260 -22.15 -8.88 19.79
CA ALA A 260 -23.49 -8.98 19.22
C ALA A 260 -23.74 -7.85 18.19
N VAL A 261 -23.31 -6.64 18.52
CA VAL A 261 -23.45 -5.46 17.63
C VAL A 261 -22.62 -5.63 16.35
N MET A 262 -21.40 -6.17 16.46
CA MET A 262 -20.54 -6.49 15.33
C MET A 262 -21.14 -7.58 14.44
N GLU A 263 -21.77 -8.60 15.03
CA GLU A 263 -22.45 -9.66 14.30
C GLU A 263 -23.65 -9.12 13.51
N ASP A 264 -24.49 -8.29 14.13
CA ASP A 264 -25.64 -7.68 13.45
C ASP A 264 -25.23 -6.68 12.36
N TYR A 265 -24.17 -5.90 12.59
CA TYR A 265 -23.55 -5.09 11.54
C TYR A 265 -23.10 -5.94 10.34
N LEU A 266 -22.47 -7.09 10.61
CA LEU A 266 -22.01 -8.00 9.57
C LEU A 266 -23.14 -8.63 8.76
N LYS A 267 -24.27 -8.97 9.40
CA LYS A 267 -25.47 -9.46 8.71
C LYS A 267 -25.93 -8.46 7.66
N HIS A 268 -26.04 -7.18 8.03
CA HIS A 268 -26.38 -6.11 7.07
C HIS A 268 -25.31 -5.90 6.00
N ALA A 269 -24.03 -5.89 6.39
CA ALA A 269 -22.93 -5.70 5.46
C ALA A 269 -22.88 -6.80 4.38
N ILE A 270 -23.15 -8.05 4.76
CA ILE A 270 -23.20 -9.18 3.82
C ILE A 270 -24.47 -9.08 2.96
N ARG A 271 -25.64 -8.88 3.58
CA ARG A 271 -26.93 -8.81 2.87
C ARG A 271 -26.93 -7.76 1.76
N TYR A 272 -26.39 -6.58 2.05
CA TYR A 272 -26.39 -5.46 1.11
C TYR A 272 -25.06 -5.31 0.35
N ASN A 273 -24.28 -6.39 0.26
CA ASN A 273 -23.01 -6.45 -0.47
C ASN A 273 -22.12 -5.21 -0.24
N ASN A 274 -21.89 -4.89 1.03
CA ASN A 274 -21.05 -3.75 1.42
C ASN A 274 -19.58 -4.08 1.17
N HIS A 275 -18.84 -3.08 0.68
CA HIS A 275 -17.44 -3.27 0.31
C HIS A 275 -16.59 -3.69 1.53
N ALA A 276 -15.77 -4.74 1.37
CA ALA A 276 -14.99 -5.34 2.47
C ALA A 276 -14.15 -4.31 3.25
N PHE A 277 -13.49 -3.39 2.54
CA PHE A 277 -12.72 -2.31 3.16
C PHE A 277 -13.58 -1.40 4.07
N ASN A 278 -14.81 -1.09 3.65
CA ASN A 278 -15.72 -0.26 4.43
C ASN A 278 -16.22 -1.01 5.67
N THR A 279 -16.63 -2.28 5.49
CA THR A 279 -17.03 -3.18 6.58
C THR A 279 -15.93 -3.30 7.63
N LYS A 280 -14.70 -3.57 7.19
CA LYS A 280 -13.49 -3.61 8.03
C LYS A 280 -13.26 -2.30 8.78
N TYR A 281 -13.34 -1.17 8.08
CA TYR A 281 -13.15 0.15 8.69
C TYR A 281 -14.13 0.37 9.86
N CYS A 282 -15.41 0.07 9.67
CA CYS A 282 -16.44 0.26 10.70
C CYS A 282 -16.23 -0.69 11.89
N LEU A 283 -15.93 -1.96 11.64
CA LEU A 283 -15.64 -2.94 12.70
C LEU A 283 -14.38 -2.55 13.51
N CYS A 284 -13.34 -2.01 12.85
CA CYS A 284 -12.19 -1.45 13.56
C CYS A 284 -12.56 -0.23 14.41
N GLN A 285 -13.50 0.62 13.96
CA GLN A 285 -14.00 1.73 14.78
C GLN A 285 -14.78 1.23 16.01
N MET A 286 -15.53 0.14 15.89
CA MET A 286 -16.22 -0.51 17.02
C MET A 286 -15.22 -1.08 18.04
N LEU A 287 -14.18 -1.77 17.57
CA LEU A 287 -13.16 -2.37 18.44
C LEU A 287 -12.30 -1.34 19.19
N ARG A 288 -12.06 -0.15 18.62
CA ARG A 288 -11.24 0.94 19.21
C ARG A 288 -9.91 0.47 19.80
N ASP A 289 -9.85 0.33 21.12
CA ASP A 289 -8.71 -0.09 21.94
C ASP A 289 -8.46 -1.60 21.86
N LYS A 290 -9.50 -2.39 21.52
CA LYS A 290 -9.40 -3.84 21.28
C LYS A 290 -8.89 -4.20 19.89
N VAL A 291 -8.44 -3.24 19.08
CA VAL A 291 -7.90 -3.51 17.73
C VAL A 291 -6.62 -4.35 17.76
N GLU A 292 -5.86 -4.32 18.87
CA GLU A 292 -4.69 -5.19 19.08
C GLU A 292 -5.01 -6.59 19.60
N SER A 293 -6.29 -6.88 19.88
CA SER A 293 -6.74 -8.22 20.26
C SER A 293 -6.52 -9.23 19.12
N PRO A 294 -6.51 -10.55 19.40
CA PRO A 294 -6.41 -11.57 18.35
C PRO A 294 -7.46 -11.37 17.24
N LEU A 295 -8.70 -11.05 17.62
CA LEU A 295 -9.79 -10.72 16.71
C LEU A 295 -9.47 -9.47 15.88
N GLY A 296 -8.98 -8.40 16.51
CA GLY A 296 -8.62 -7.16 15.84
C GLY A 296 -7.48 -7.33 14.82
N LYS A 297 -6.44 -8.11 15.15
CA LYS A 297 -5.35 -8.46 14.23
C LYS A 297 -5.82 -9.30 13.04
N GLN A 298 -6.72 -10.26 13.26
CA GLN A 298 -7.32 -11.02 12.17
C GLN A 298 -8.19 -10.15 11.27
N LEU A 299 -9.03 -9.28 11.85
CA LEU A 299 -9.83 -8.32 11.10
C LEU A 299 -8.94 -7.38 10.27
N GLN A 300 -7.81 -6.94 10.81
CA GLN A 300 -6.81 -6.15 10.10
C GLN A 300 -6.10 -6.93 8.98
N ALA A 301 -5.92 -8.24 9.12
CA ALA A 301 -5.35 -9.07 8.06
C ALA A 301 -6.35 -9.36 6.93
N ALA A 302 -7.66 -9.43 7.24
CA ALA A 302 -8.70 -9.78 6.30
C ALA A 302 -8.79 -8.79 5.11
N GLN A 303 -8.87 -9.35 3.91
CA GLN A 303 -9.02 -8.65 2.63
C GLN A 303 -10.42 -8.81 2.03
N THR A 304 -11.09 -9.93 2.31
CA THR A 304 -12.41 -10.24 1.76
C THR A 304 -13.50 -10.21 2.83
N THR A 305 -14.75 -9.95 2.42
CA THR A 305 -15.91 -10.02 3.34
C THR A 305 -16.07 -11.41 3.96
N GLN A 306 -15.67 -12.46 3.23
CA GLN A 306 -15.70 -13.83 3.71
C GLN A 306 -14.65 -14.09 4.81
N GLU A 307 -13.42 -13.59 4.66
CA GLU A 307 -12.41 -13.63 5.71
C GLU A 307 -12.84 -12.84 6.95
N ILE A 308 -13.44 -11.66 6.77
CA ILE A 308 -13.99 -10.87 7.87
C ILE A 308 -15.05 -11.69 8.62
N ARG A 309 -15.97 -12.32 7.88
CA ARG A 309 -17.01 -13.18 8.45
C ARG A 309 -16.42 -14.32 9.26
N TYR A 310 -15.42 -15.04 8.73
CA TYR A 310 -14.79 -16.14 9.46
C TYR A 310 -14.03 -15.64 10.69
N GLY A 311 -13.27 -14.54 10.59
CA GLY A 311 -12.54 -13.99 11.73
C GLY A 311 -13.44 -13.59 12.89
N VAL A 312 -14.59 -12.96 12.61
CA VAL A 312 -15.55 -12.55 13.65
C VAL A 312 -16.34 -13.74 14.21
N LEU A 313 -16.66 -14.76 13.40
CA LEU A 313 -17.47 -15.91 13.83
C LEU A 313 -16.67 -17.07 14.48
N VAL A 314 -15.34 -17.14 14.34
CA VAL A 314 -14.52 -18.30 14.76
C VAL A 314 -14.02 -18.24 16.21
N TYR A 315 -14.02 -17.07 16.86
CA TYR A 315 -13.71 -16.96 18.30
C TYR A 315 -14.97 -17.15 19.16
N CYS A 316 -15.36 -18.39 19.40
CA CYS A 316 -16.34 -18.76 20.43
C CYS A 316 -15.70 -19.68 21.46
N CYS A 317 -15.66 -19.25 22.72
CA CYS A 317 -15.35 -20.11 23.87
C CYS A 317 -16.67 -20.50 24.57
N PRO A 318 -17.33 -21.61 24.21
CA PRO A 318 -18.45 -22.09 25.01
C PRO A 318 -17.96 -22.85 26.25
N GLY A 319 -18.74 -22.77 27.33
CA GLY A 319 -18.56 -23.55 28.55
C GLY A 319 -18.86 -25.05 28.37
N PRO A 320 -19.17 -25.79 29.45
CA PRO A 320 -19.40 -27.24 29.36
C PRO A 320 -20.59 -27.56 28.45
N LEU A 321 -20.35 -28.38 27.42
CA LEU A 321 -21.35 -28.82 26.43
C LEU A 321 -21.45 -30.35 26.42
N VAL A 322 -22.67 -30.86 26.30
CA VAL A 322 -22.98 -32.30 26.38
C VAL A 322 -22.86 -33.00 25.00
N SER A 323 -23.12 -32.27 23.90
CA SER A 323 -23.02 -32.77 22.52
C SER A 323 -22.87 -31.61 21.52
N TRP A 324 -22.01 -31.72 20.50
CA TRP A 324 -21.76 -30.66 19.52
C TRP A 324 -21.34 -31.20 18.14
N SER A 325 -21.53 -30.43 17.06
CA SER A 325 -21.13 -30.77 15.69
C SER A 325 -20.63 -29.53 14.92
N THR A 326 -19.46 -29.59 14.29
CA THR A 326 -18.89 -28.51 13.46
C THR A 326 -18.13 -29.05 12.23
N VAL A 327 -18.02 -28.25 11.17
CA VAL A 327 -17.45 -28.68 9.88
C VAL A 327 -15.92 -28.52 9.82
N VAL A 328 -15.37 -27.39 10.28
CA VAL A 328 -13.91 -27.14 10.35
C VAL A 328 -13.59 -26.38 11.64
N LEU A 329 -12.56 -26.83 12.37
CA LEU A 329 -12.15 -26.21 13.64
C LEU A 329 -10.61 -26.11 13.74
N VAL A 330 -10.09 -24.91 14.04
CA VAL A 330 -8.63 -24.63 13.99
C VAL A 330 -7.96 -24.71 15.36
N TYR A 331 -8.64 -24.29 16.44
CA TYR A 331 -8.09 -24.33 17.80
C TYR A 331 -9.20 -24.53 18.85
N CYS A 332 -9.03 -25.47 19.78
CA CYS A 332 -10.00 -25.72 20.85
C CYS A 332 -9.37 -26.47 22.04
N CYS A 333 -9.68 -26.02 23.27
CA CYS A 333 -9.22 -26.62 24.53
C CYS A 333 -10.40 -26.77 25.51
N PRO A 334 -11.31 -27.74 25.33
CA PRO A 334 -12.41 -27.97 26.26
C PRO A 334 -12.01 -28.92 27.40
N GLY A 335 -12.60 -28.72 28.59
CA GLY A 335 -12.27 -29.48 29.81
C GLY A 335 -12.87 -30.89 29.91
N LEU A 336 -14.17 -31.06 29.64
CA LEU A 336 -14.88 -32.35 29.72
C LEU A 336 -15.88 -32.47 28.57
N LEU A 337 -15.82 -33.55 27.79
CA LEU A 337 -16.72 -33.82 26.66
C LEU A 337 -17.14 -35.30 26.65
N LEU A 338 -18.44 -35.57 26.48
CA LEU A 338 -19.01 -36.93 26.49
C LEU A 338 -19.16 -37.54 25.08
N SER A 339 -19.53 -36.73 24.07
CA SER A 339 -19.69 -37.15 22.67
C SER A 339 -19.48 -35.99 21.68
N TRP A 340 -18.81 -36.22 20.53
CA TRP A 340 -18.48 -35.17 19.55
C TRP A 340 -18.28 -35.70 18.12
N SER A 341 -18.63 -34.91 17.09
CA SER A 341 -18.39 -35.19 15.67
C SER A 341 -17.85 -33.97 14.91
N THR A 342 -16.75 -34.12 14.17
CA THR A 342 -16.14 -33.06 13.34
C THR A 342 -15.66 -33.53 11.98
N GLY A 343 -15.64 -32.62 11.00
CA GLY A 343 -15.07 -32.86 9.67
C GLY A 343 -13.54 -32.81 9.65
N VAL A 344 -12.96 -31.62 9.88
CA VAL A 344 -11.50 -31.41 9.84
C VAL A 344 -11.01 -30.67 11.09
N LEU A 345 -9.96 -31.22 11.73
CA LEU A 345 -9.36 -30.67 12.96
C LEU A 345 -7.83 -30.55 12.84
N VAL A 346 -7.29 -29.36 13.14
CA VAL A 346 -5.85 -29.06 12.90
C VAL A 346 -4.98 -29.25 14.15
N TYR A 347 -5.38 -28.73 15.32
CA TYR A 347 -4.68 -28.90 16.60
C TYR A 347 -5.66 -29.16 17.75
N TRP A 348 -5.36 -30.15 18.60
CA TRP A 348 -6.25 -30.59 19.68
C TRP A 348 -5.49 -31.21 20.87
N CYS A 349 -5.77 -30.73 22.10
CA CYS A 349 -5.18 -31.24 23.36
C CYS A 349 -6.27 -31.38 24.45
N PRO A 350 -6.93 -32.54 24.60
CA PRO A 350 -7.99 -32.75 25.59
C PRO A 350 -7.49 -33.42 26.88
N GLY A 351 -8.29 -33.32 27.95
CA GLY A 351 -8.08 -34.02 29.24
C GLY A 351 -8.57 -35.48 29.26
N LEU A 352 -9.88 -35.71 29.39
CA LEU A 352 -10.50 -37.05 29.48
C LEU A 352 -11.71 -37.16 28.52
N LEU A 353 -11.77 -38.24 27.71
CA LEU A 353 -12.77 -38.47 26.66
C LEU A 353 -13.24 -39.95 26.63
N VAL A 354 -14.54 -40.18 26.39
CA VAL A 354 -15.15 -41.53 26.39
C VAL A 354 -15.44 -42.08 24.98
N SER A 355 -15.91 -41.26 24.03
CA SER A 355 -16.17 -41.69 22.63
C SER A 355 -16.09 -40.53 21.62
N TRP A 356 -15.52 -40.76 20.43
CA TRP A 356 -15.26 -39.71 19.41
C TRP A 356 -15.14 -40.25 17.96
N SER A 357 -15.54 -39.44 16.96
CA SER A 357 -15.33 -39.68 15.51
C SER A 357 -14.93 -38.39 14.75
N THR A 358 -13.90 -38.47 13.88
CA THR A 358 -13.51 -37.37 12.96
C THR A 358 -13.07 -37.90 11.58
N VAL A 359 -13.20 -37.08 10.53
CA VAL A 359 -12.80 -37.46 9.16
C VAL A 359 -11.29 -37.24 8.94
N VAL A 360 -10.74 -36.09 9.35
CA VAL A 360 -9.30 -35.76 9.20
C VAL A 360 -8.73 -35.07 10.45
N LEU A 361 -7.59 -35.59 10.95
CA LEU A 361 -6.84 -35.03 12.09
C LEU A 361 -5.35 -34.87 11.76
N VAL A 362 -4.78 -33.69 12.01
CA VAL A 362 -3.40 -33.36 11.62
C VAL A 362 -2.38 -33.62 12.74
N HIS A 363 -2.56 -33.05 13.94
CA HIS A 363 -1.67 -33.26 15.08
C HIS A 363 -2.42 -33.65 16.36
N TRP A 364 -1.95 -34.69 17.06
CA TRP A 364 -2.63 -35.24 18.23
C TRP A 364 -1.69 -35.81 19.32
N CYS A 365 -1.90 -35.37 20.57
CA CYS A 365 -1.20 -35.85 21.78
C CYS A 365 -2.16 -35.99 22.98
N PRO A 366 -2.81 -37.15 23.20
CA PRO A 366 -3.77 -37.34 24.30
C PRO A 366 -3.19 -38.04 25.56
N GLY A 367 -3.97 -38.00 26.65
CA GLY A 367 -3.89 -38.92 27.81
C GLY A 367 -4.56 -40.29 27.56
N PRO A 368 -4.86 -41.11 28.60
CA PRO A 368 -5.39 -42.48 28.44
C PRO A 368 -6.83 -42.53 27.87
N LEU A 369 -7.12 -43.50 26.97
CA LEU A 369 -8.38 -43.61 26.21
C LEU A 369 -8.90 -45.07 26.09
N VAL A 370 -10.22 -45.24 25.91
CA VAL A 370 -10.92 -46.55 25.88
C VAL A 370 -11.28 -47.03 24.45
N SER A 371 -11.89 -46.19 23.59
CA SER A 371 -12.29 -46.57 22.21
C SER A 371 -12.43 -45.38 21.23
N TRP A 372 -11.96 -45.49 19.98
CA TRP A 372 -11.92 -44.38 19.00
C TRP A 372 -11.90 -44.81 17.51
N SER A 373 -12.46 -43.97 16.60
CA SER A 373 -12.41 -44.14 15.12
C SER A 373 -12.07 -42.83 14.35
N THR A 374 -11.27 -42.91 13.28
CA THR A 374 -10.92 -41.77 12.40
C THR A 374 -10.65 -42.18 10.95
N GLY A 375 -10.96 -41.30 9.99
CA GLY A 375 -10.61 -41.48 8.58
C GLY A 375 -9.10 -41.38 8.32
N VAL A 376 -8.53 -40.17 8.41
CA VAL A 376 -7.12 -39.90 8.12
C VAL A 376 -6.42 -39.21 9.30
N LEU A 377 -5.28 -39.75 9.74
CA LEU A 377 -4.44 -39.21 10.81
C LEU A 377 -2.99 -38.99 10.35
N VAL A 378 -2.45 -37.80 10.55
CA VAL A 378 -1.11 -37.44 10.05
C VAL A 378 0.00 -37.69 11.09
N TYR A 379 -0.11 -37.16 12.32
CA TYR A 379 0.88 -37.38 13.39
C TYR A 379 0.21 -37.75 14.73
N CYS A 380 0.70 -38.80 15.40
CA CYS A 380 0.17 -39.27 16.69
C CYS A 380 1.23 -39.85 17.64
N CYS A 381 1.23 -39.40 18.90
CA CYS A 381 2.03 -39.96 20.01
C CYS A 381 1.14 -40.26 21.23
N PRO A 382 0.44 -41.41 21.29
CA PRO A 382 -0.51 -41.70 22.36
C PRO A 382 0.13 -42.39 23.58
N GLY A 383 -0.50 -42.23 24.76
CA GLY A 383 -0.26 -43.06 25.95
C GLY A 383 -0.81 -44.50 25.82
N PRO A 384 -1.09 -45.22 26.92
CA PRO A 384 -1.64 -46.58 26.88
C PRO A 384 -3.05 -46.61 26.23
N LEU A 385 -3.28 -47.53 25.28
CA LEU A 385 -4.56 -47.66 24.55
C LEU A 385 -5.10 -49.12 24.58
N VAL A 386 -6.42 -49.27 24.69
CA VAL A 386 -7.12 -50.57 24.76
C VAL A 386 -7.63 -51.06 23.38
N SER A 387 -8.31 -50.21 22.60
CA SER A 387 -8.85 -50.55 21.27
C SER A 387 -8.94 -49.34 20.32
N TRP A 388 -8.57 -49.51 19.04
CA TRP A 388 -8.49 -48.42 18.04
C TRP A 388 -8.68 -48.91 16.57
N SER A 389 -9.40 -48.13 15.74
CA SER A 389 -9.48 -48.28 14.27
C SER A 389 -9.23 -46.98 13.48
N THR A 390 -8.49 -47.05 12.36
CA THR A 390 -8.24 -45.93 11.41
C THR A 390 -8.17 -46.39 9.95
N VAL A 391 -8.51 -45.53 8.98
CA VAL A 391 -8.39 -45.87 7.55
C VAL A 391 -6.96 -45.61 7.02
N VAL A 392 -6.39 -44.43 7.30
CA VAL A 392 -5.02 -44.05 6.87
C VAL A 392 -4.25 -43.38 8.00
N LEU A 393 -3.02 -43.85 8.26
CA LEU A 393 -2.12 -43.31 9.28
C LEU A 393 -0.71 -43.05 8.72
N VAL A 394 -0.19 -41.83 8.89
CA VAL A 394 1.10 -41.42 8.29
C VAL A 394 2.28 -41.64 9.25
N TYR A 395 2.22 -41.15 10.50
CA TYR A 395 3.29 -41.32 11.49
C TYR A 395 2.73 -41.63 12.89
N CYS A 396 3.24 -42.69 13.54
CA CYS A 396 2.86 -43.01 14.93
C CYS A 396 3.95 -43.75 15.74
N CYS A 397 4.10 -43.35 17.02
CA CYS A 397 5.05 -43.90 17.98
C CYS A 397 4.36 -44.20 19.33
N PRO A 398 3.69 -45.36 19.50
CA PRO A 398 2.98 -45.70 20.72
C PRO A 398 3.85 -46.48 21.74
N GLY A 399 3.54 -46.33 23.04
CA GLY A 399 4.22 -47.04 24.14
C GLY A 399 3.76 -48.49 24.37
N LEU A 400 2.44 -48.71 24.62
CA LEU A 400 1.85 -50.02 24.91
C LEU A 400 0.50 -50.17 24.20
N LEU A 401 0.30 -51.27 23.45
CA LEU A 401 -0.92 -51.53 22.66
C LEU A 401 -1.40 -52.99 22.80
N LEU A 402 -2.71 -53.18 23.06
CA LEU A 402 -3.33 -54.50 23.27
C LEU A 402 -4.01 -55.08 22.00
N SER A 403 -4.79 -54.28 21.25
CA SER A 403 -5.48 -54.71 20.01
C SER A 403 -5.71 -53.56 19.02
N TRP A 404 -5.48 -53.78 17.72
CA TRP A 404 -5.50 -52.71 16.69
C TRP A 404 -5.77 -53.20 15.25
N SER A 405 -6.46 -52.37 14.44
CA SER A 405 -6.69 -52.55 12.99
C SER A 405 -6.57 -51.25 12.18
N THR A 406 -5.87 -51.26 11.03
CA THR A 406 -5.79 -50.11 10.11
C THR A 406 -5.82 -50.51 8.63
N GLY A 407 -6.19 -49.59 7.74
CA GLY A 407 -6.11 -49.79 6.29
C GLY A 407 -4.69 -49.61 5.74
N VAL A 408 -4.14 -48.39 5.81
CA VAL A 408 -2.82 -48.05 5.28
C VAL A 408 -1.95 -47.37 6.35
N LEU A 409 -0.71 -47.84 6.50
CA LEU A 409 0.28 -47.31 7.46
C LEU A 409 1.61 -46.96 6.79
N VAL A 410 2.10 -45.74 6.98
CA VAL A 410 3.33 -45.26 6.31
C VAL A 410 4.60 -45.43 7.16
N HIS A 411 4.66 -44.88 8.38
CA HIS A 411 5.82 -45.03 9.29
C HIS A 411 5.41 -45.45 10.71
N TRP A 412 6.07 -46.48 11.25
CA TRP A 412 5.68 -47.10 12.55
C TRP A 412 6.86 -47.64 13.37
N CYS A 413 6.98 -47.21 14.64
CA CYS A 413 8.03 -47.63 15.59
C CYS A 413 7.45 -47.93 17.00
N PRO A 414 7.00 -49.16 17.29
CA PRO A 414 6.39 -49.53 18.57
C PRO A 414 7.38 -50.19 19.55
N GLY A 415 7.06 -50.13 20.85
CA GLY A 415 7.78 -50.84 21.93
C GLY A 415 7.41 -52.33 22.08
N LEU A 416 6.21 -52.63 22.60
CA LEU A 416 5.72 -53.99 22.90
C LEU A 416 4.29 -54.20 22.38
N LEU A 417 4.02 -55.30 21.66
CA LEU A 417 2.73 -55.59 20.99
C LEU A 417 2.29 -57.06 21.11
N VAL A 418 0.99 -57.28 21.34
CA VAL A 418 0.39 -58.62 21.54
C VAL A 418 -0.32 -59.17 20.29
N SER A 419 -1.20 -58.40 19.62
CA SER A 419 -1.90 -58.83 18.38
C SER A 419 -2.37 -57.65 17.50
N TRP A 420 -2.21 -57.73 16.17
CA TRP A 420 -2.66 -56.67 15.23
C TRP A 420 -2.81 -57.13 13.76
N SER A 421 -3.53 -56.32 12.94
CA SER A 421 -3.71 -56.53 11.48
C SER A 421 -3.74 -55.22 10.66
N THR A 422 -3.22 -55.25 9.42
CA THR A 422 -3.27 -54.12 8.46
C THR A 422 -3.35 -54.59 7.00
N VAL A 423 -3.81 -53.74 6.07
CA VAL A 423 -3.86 -54.07 4.63
C VAL A 423 -2.54 -53.70 3.93
N VAL A 424 -1.98 -52.52 4.21
CA VAL A 424 -0.71 -52.04 3.62
C VAL A 424 0.19 -51.39 4.66
N LEU A 425 1.47 -51.77 4.70
CA LEU A 425 2.50 -51.22 5.57
C LEU A 425 3.76 -50.82 4.79
N VAL A 426 4.22 -49.57 4.91
CA VAL A 426 5.35 -49.04 4.12
C VAL A 426 6.69 -49.15 4.85
N TYR A 427 6.83 -48.64 6.08
CA TYR A 427 8.05 -48.73 6.90
C TYR A 427 7.75 -49.14 8.34
N CYS A 428 8.45 -50.15 8.87
CA CYS A 428 8.32 -50.54 10.27
C CYS A 428 9.64 -51.08 10.89
N CYS A 429 9.93 -50.65 12.13
CA CYS A 429 11.05 -51.10 12.95
C CYS A 429 10.57 -51.44 14.39
N PRO A 430 10.07 -52.66 14.64
CA PRO A 430 9.53 -53.05 15.94
C PRO A 430 10.57 -53.71 16.86
N GLY A 431 10.35 -53.62 18.18
CA GLY A 431 11.14 -54.31 19.20
C GLY A 431 10.83 -55.81 19.34
N LEU A 432 9.72 -56.17 20.02
CA LEU A 432 9.29 -57.56 20.25
C LEU A 432 7.84 -57.77 19.76
N LEU A 433 7.61 -58.80 18.94
CA LEU A 433 6.31 -59.12 18.34
C LEU A 433 5.93 -60.60 18.56
N LEU A 434 4.67 -60.87 18.97
CA LEU A 434 4.16 -62.23 19.26
C LEU A 434 3.35 -62.86 18.11
N SER A 435 2.36 -62.16 17.53
CA SER A 435 1.54 -62.69 16.40
C SER A 435 0.91 -61.56 15.56
N TRP A 436 0.93 -61.66 14.23
CA TRP A 436 0.37 -60.62 13.34
C TRP A 436 0.14 -61.07 11.87
N SER A 437 -0.64 -60.29 11.10
CA SER A 437 -0.90 -60.49 9.64
C SER A 437 -0.98 -59.17 8.84
N THR A 438 -0.47 -59.15 7.60
CA THR A 438 -0.64 -58.03 6.64
C THR A 438 -0.80 -58.48 5.18
N GLY A 439 -1.48 -57.66 4.36
CA GLY A 439 -1.61 -57.86 2.91
C GLY A 439 -0.32 -57.55 2.14
N VAL A 440 0.19 -56.32 2.26
CA VAL A 440 1.38 -55.82 1.53
C VAL A 440 2.37 -55.13 2.49
N LEU A 441 3.66 -55.49 2.39
CA LEU A 441 4.74 -54.93 3.21
C LEU A 441 5.92 -54.43 2.34
N VAL A 442 6.33 -53.16 2.49
CA VAL A 442 7.34 -52.54 1.60
C VAL A 442 8.76 -52.60 2.17
N TYR A 443 9.02 -52.09 3.38
CA TYR A 443 10.34 -52.15 4.05
C TYR A 443 10.21 -52.63 5.50
N TRP A 444 11.01 -53.63 5.89
CA TRP A 444 10.94 -54.27 7.20
C TRP A 444 12.32 -54.68 7.76
N CYS A 445 12.62 -54.27 9.00
CA CYS A 445 13.85 -54.65 9.73
C CYS A 445 13.50 -55.12 11.16
N PRO A 446 13.38 -56.44 11.40
CA PRO A 446 12.97 -56.98 12.71
C PRO A 446 14.14 -57.40 13.61
N GLY A 447 13.84 -57.50 14.92
CA GLY A 447 14.59 -58.30 15.89
C GLY A 447 14.19 -59.79 15.88
N LEU A 448 14.05 -60.42 17.06
CA LEU A 448 13.72 -61.84 17.22
C LEU A 448 12.23 -62.15 16.90
N LEU A 449 11.95 -63.21 16.12
CA LEU A 449 10.59 -63.57 15.66
C LEU A 449 10.25 -65.07 15.85
N LEU A 450 8.97 -65.39 16.13
CA LEU A 450 8.47 -66.76 16.34
C LEU A 450 7.52 -67.28 15.23
N SER A 451 6.51 -66.51 14.77
CA SER A 451 5.60 -66.93 13.67
C SER A 451 4.85 -65.76 12.99
N TRP A 452 4.67 -65.76 11.66
CA TRP A 452 3.98 -64.70 10.89
C TRP A 452 3.58 -65.11 9.45
N SER A 453 2.68 -64.36 8.79
CA SER A 453 2.21 -64.58 7.39
C SER A 453 1.89 -63.28 6.61
N THR A 454 2.30 -63.16 5.33
CA THR A 454 1.95 -62.03 4.43
C THR A 454 1.72 -62.41 2.97
N GLY A 455 0.97 -61.56 2.24
CA GLY A 455 0.70 -61.72 0.81
C GLY A 455 1.86 -61.31 -0.12
N VAL A 456 2.33 -60.05 -0.01
CA VAL A 456 3.39 -59.46 -0.86
C VAL A 456 4.44 -58.74 0.00
N LEU A 457 5.72 -58.98 -0.28
CA LEU A 457 6.86 -58.41 0.46
C LEU A 457 7.94 -57.84 -0.48
N VAL A 458 8.31 -56.56 -0.32
CA VAL A 458 9.19 -55.86 -1.28
C VAL A 458 10.68 -55.86 -0.87
N HIS A 459 11.05 -55.42 0.33
CA HIS A 459 12.43 -55.44 0.84
C HIS A 459 12.51 -56.03 2.26
N TRP A 460 13.39 -57.02 2.47
CA TRP A 460 13.51 -57.74 3.75
C TRP A 460 14.97 -58.10 4.09
N CYS A 461 15.40 -57.82 5.33
CA CYS A 461 16.73 -58.18 5.87
C CYS A 461 16.58 -58.83 7.26
N PRO A 462 16.72 -60.16 7.42
CA PRO A 462 16.52 -60.83 8.71
C PRO A 462 17.83 -61.19 9.44
N GLY A 463 17.72 -61.41 10.76
CA GLY A 463 18.64 -62.25 11.53
C GLY A 463 18.38 -63.76 11.32
N PRO A 464 18.92 -64.67 12.14
CA PRO A 464 18.72 -66.12 11.99
C PRO A 464 17.23 -66.54 12.12
N LEU A 465 16.77 -67.47 11.26
CA LEU A 465 15.36 -67.87 11.11
C LEU A 465 15.17 -69.40 11.14
N VAL A 466 13.97 -69.86 11.54
CA VAL A 466 13.58 -71.29 11.64
C VAL A 466 12.50 -71.71 10.60
N SER A 467 11.37 -70.99 10.44
CA SER A 467 10.31 -71.34 9.46
C SER A 467 9.36 -70.19 9.11
N TRP A 468 8.96 -70.01 7.83
CA TRP A 468 8.03 -68.95 7.37
C TRP A 468 7.44 -69.22 5.95
N SER A 469 6.40 -68.47 5.52
CA SER A 469 5.74 -68.60 4.18
C SER A 469 5.22 -67.27 3.57
N THR A 470 5.45 -67.01 2.27
CA THR A 470 4.91 -65.84 1.52
C THR A 470 4.56 -66.14 0.06
N GLY A 471 3.65 -65.35 -0.54
CA GLY A 471 3.23 -65.48 -1.96
C GLY A 471 4.18 -64.89 -3.01
N VAL A 472 4.61 -63.62 -2.87
CA VAL A 472 5.49 -62.90 -3.82
C VAL A 472 6.56 -62.10 -3.07
N LEU A 473 7.83 -62.21 -3.51
CA LEU A 473 9.00 -61.61 -2.86
C LEU A 473 9.95 -60.94 -3.87
N VAL A 474 10.29 -59.66 -3.67
CA VAL A 474 10.97 -58.83 -4.68
C VAL A 474 12.50 -58.71 -4.48
N HIS A 475 12.99 -58.38 -3.27
CA HIS A 475 14.42 -58.33 -2.93
C HIS A 475 14.74 -59.10 -1.64
N TRP A 476 15.75 -59.99 -1.68
CA TRP A 476 16.08 -60.90 -0.56
C TRP A 476 17.60 -61.11 -0.39
N CYS A 477 18.11 -60.90 0.83
CA CYS A 477 19.52 -61.17 1.23
C CYS A 477 19.57 -61.90 2.58
N PRO A 478 19.84 -63.22 2.63
CA PRO A 478 19.87 -63.98 3.87
C PRO A 478 21.30 -64.23 4.38
N GLY A 479 21.43 -64.56 5.67
CA GLY A 479 22.58 -65.31 6.20
C GLY A 479 22.55 -66.79 5.82
N PRO A 480 23.31 -67.68 6.48
CA PRO A 480 23.34 -69.11 6.18
C PRO A 480 21.95 -69.77 6.31
N LEU A 481 21.56 -70.61 5.34
CA LEU A 481 20.22 -71.23 5.26
C LEU A 481 20.31 -72.75 5.01
N VAL A 482 19.30 -73.50 5.50
CA VAL A 482 19.21 -74.97 5.36
C VAL A 482 18.09 -75.44 4.41
N SER A 483 16.88 -74.86 4.42
CA SER A 483 15.80 -75.20 3.45
C SER A 483 14.67 -74.15 3.36
N TRP A 484 14.08 -73.92 2.16
CA TRP A 484 12.96 -72.96 1.93
C TRP A 484 12.21 -73.17 0.58
N SER A 485 11.02 -72.56 0.37
CA SER A 485 10.18 -72.66 -0.86
C SER A 485 9.39 -71.38 -1.22
N THR A 486 9.38 -70.93 -2.50
CA THR A 486 8.57 -69.78 -3.03
C THR A 486 8.13 -69.95 -4.48
N GLY A 487 7.07 -69.24 -4.92
CA GLY A 487 6.52 -69.30 -6.28
C GLY A 487 7.21 -68.44 -7.36
N VAL A 488 7.55 -67.16 -7.09
CA VAL A 488 8.23 -66.23 -8.03
C VAL A 488 9.25 -65.36 -7.29
N LEU A 489 10.48 -65.22 -7.81
CA LEU A 489 11.61 -64.52 -7.18
C LEU A 489 12.30 -63.59 -8.21
N VAL A 490 12.48 -62.30 -7.88
CA VAL A 490 12.96 -61.28 -8.84
C VAL A 490 14.46 -60.92 -8.68
N TYR A 491 15.00 -60.87 -7.46
CA TYR A 491 16.44 -60.65 -7.17
C TYR A 491 16.91 -61.55 -6.00
N CYS A 492 18.05 -62.25 -6.14
CA CYS A 492 18.63 -63.09 -5.08
C CYS A 492 20.17 -63.04 -5.07
N CYS A 493 20.78 -62.82 -3.91
CA CYS A 493 22.22 -62.92 -3.67
C CYS A 493 22.50 -63.80 -2.43
N PRO A 494 22.52 -65.13 -2.56
CA PRO A 494 22.80 -66.01 -1.44
C PRO A 494 24.31 -66.15 -1.17
N GLY A 495 24.67 -66.47 0.07
CA GLY A 495 25.99 -67.02 0.41
C GLY A 495 26.21 -68.41 -0.23
N PRO A 496 27.23 -69.19 0.18
CA PRO A 496 27.50 -70.51 -0.41
C PRO A 496 26.28 -71.44 -0.31
N LEU A 497 25.90 -72.06 -1.43
CA LEU A 497 24.75 -72.96 -1.58
C LEU A 497 25.19 -74.32 -2.16
N VAL A 498 24.51 -75.41 -1.78
CA VAL A 498 24.86 -76.78 -2.22
C VAL A 498 23.86 -77.37 -3.24
N SER A 499 22.56 -77.06 -3.20
CA SER A 499 21.58 -77.51 -4.23
C SER A 499 20.28 -76.68 -4.26
N TRP A 500 19.65 -76.50 -5.45
CA TRP A 500 18.46 -75.63 -5.67
C TRP A 500 17.68 -75.91 -6.99
N SER A 501 16.39 -75.49 -7.10
CA SER A 501 15.52 -75.54 -8.32
C SER A 501 14.40 -74.47 -8.37
N THR A 502 14.16 -73.80 -9.51
CA THR A 502 13.01 -72.87 -9.79
C THR A 502 12.54 -72.88 -11.27
N GLY A 503 11.40 -72.24 -11.57
CA GLY A 503 10.80 -72.18 -12.91
C GLY A 503 11.18 -70.98 -13.82
N VAL A 504 11.31 -69.74 -13.33
CA VAL A 504 11.68 -68.54 -14.13
C VAL A 504 12.58 -67.59 -13.29
N LEU A 505 13.66 -67.07 -13.89
CA LEU A 505 14.71 -66.26 -13.25
C LEU A 505 15.10 -65.06 -14.14
N VAL A 506 15.20 -63.83 -13.61
CA VAL A 506 15.41 -62.61 -14.42
C VAL A 506 16.81 -61.95 -14.24
N TYR A 507 17.41 -61.98 -13.05
CA TYR A 507 18.80 -61.53 -12.80
C TYR A 507 19.53 -62.46 -11.81
N TRP A 508 20.81 -62.80 -12.07
CA TRP A 508 21.63 -63.72 -11.25
C TRP A 508 23.10 -63.27 -11.16
N CYS A 509 23.69 -63.24 -9.96
CA CYS A 509 25.12 -62.94 -9.72
C CYS A 509 25.72 -63.95 -8.71
N PRO A 510 26.42 -65.00 -9.16
CA PRO A 510 27.04 -65.96 -8.26
C PRO A 510 28.47 -65.55 -7.88
N GLY A 511 28.91 -65.93 -6.69
CA GLY A 511 30.32 -65.81 -6.27
C GLY A 511 31.21 -66.89 -6.89
N LEU A 512 30.88 -68.18 -6.70
CA LEU A 512 31.65 -69.33 -7.22
C LEU A 512 30.70 -70.51 -7.48
N LEU A 513 30.62 -71.01 -8.73
CA LEU A 513 29.80 -72.17 -9.11
C LEU A 513 30.49 -72.98 -10.23
N VAL A 514 30.38 -74.32 -10.19
CA VAL A 514 31.15 -75.26 -11.04
C VAL A 514 30.35 -75.78 -12.26
N SER A 515 29.00 -75.79 -12.27
CA SER A 515 28.20 -76.14 -13.48
C SER A 515 26.72 -75.71 -13.39
N TRP A 516 26.09 -75.34 -14.52
CA TRP A 516 24.65 -74.95 -14.60
C TRP A 516 24.03 -75.02 -16.02
N SER A 517 22.68 -75.05 -16.14
CA SER A 517 21.89 -74.94 -17.39
C SER A 517 20.51 -74.25 -17.21
N THR A 518 20.04 -73.45 -18.19
CA THR A 518 18.69 -72.80 -18.26
C THR A 518 18.13 -72.69 -19.67
N VAL A 519 16.82 -72.39 -19.79
CA VAL A 519 16.09 -72.30 -21.08
C VAL A 519 16.00 -70.88 -21.67
N VAL A 520 15.90 -69.79 -20.89
CA VAL A 520 15.95 -68.38 -21.39
C VAL A 520 16.62 -67.45 -20.36
N LEU A 521 17.49 -66.54 -20.80
CA LEU A 521 18.27 -65.60 -19.97
C LEU A 521 18.23 -64.18 -20.60
N VAL A 522 18.00 -63.12 -19.80
CA VAL A 522 17.82 -61.74 -20.32
C VAL A 522 18.92 -60.75 -19.92
N HIS A 523 19.60 -60.90 -18.77
CA HIS A 523 20.81 -60.12 -18.43
C HIS A 523 21.84 -60.97 -17.66
N TRP A 524 23.11 -60.92 -18.07
CA TRP A 524 24.25 -61.70 -17.53
C TRP A 524 25.35 -60.74 -17.03
N CYS A 525 25.87 -60.92 -15.82
CA CYS A 525 27.17 -60.34 -15.38
C CYS A 525 28.11 -61.47 -14.92
N PRO A 526 29.16 -61.83 -15.69
CA PRO A 526 30.04 -62.92 -15.31
C PRO A 526 31.05 -62.45 -14.26
N GLY A 527 31.35 -63.32 -13.29
CA GLY A 527 32.72 -63.39 -12.77
C GLY A 527 33.65 -64.04 -13.80
N LEU A 528 34.94 -64.17 -13.49
CA LEU A 528 35.95 -64.73 -14.40
C LEU A 528 35.60 -66.17 -14.84
N LEU A 529 35.45 -66.44 -16.15
CA LEU A 529 35.67 -67.75 -16.81
C LEU A 529 35.61 -67.67 -18.37
N VAL A 530 36.08 -68.73 -19.05
CA VAL A 530 37.16 -68.71 -20.07
C VAL A 530 36.76 -68.67 -21.57
N SER A 531 35.49 -68.77 -21.99
CA SER A 531 35.11 -68.50 -23.40
C SER A 531 33.59 -68.48 -23.64
N TRP A 532 33.11 -67.62 -24.57
CA TRP A 532 31.98 -67.83 -25.52
C TRP A 532 31.57 -66.55 -26.31
N SER A 533 30.85 -66.71 -27.43
CA SER A 533 30.41 -65.76 -28.47
C SER A 533 28.92 -65.89 -28.86
N THR A 534 28.19 -64.77 -29.07
CA THR A 534 26.86 -64.74 -29.75
C THR A 534 26.58 -63.39 -30.45
N GLY A 535 25.65 -63.41 -31.43
CA GLY A 535 25.66 -62.52 -32.61
C GLY A 535 24.72 -61.31 -32.72
N VAL A 536 23.81 -60.99 -31.77
CA VAL A 536 23.07 -59.70 -31.77
C VAL A 536 22.79 -59.25 -30.34
N LEU A 537 23.13 -57.98 -30.02
CA LEU A 537 22.99 -57.36 -28.71
C LEU A 537 22.28 -56.00 -28.87
N VAL A 538 21.15 -55.78 -28.19
CA VAL A 538 20.28 -54.60 -28.40
C VAL A 538 20.43 -53.51 -27.33
N TYR A 539 21.03 -53.82 -26.17
CA TYR A 539 21.43 -52.81 -25.19
C TYR A 539 22.81 -53.14 -24.62
N TRP A 540 23.75 -52.23 -24.84
CA TRP A 540 25.10 -52.26 -24.28
C TRP A 540 25.23 -51.12 -23.28
N CYS A 541 25.30 -51.44 -21.98
CA CYS A 541 25.82 -50.54 -20.97
C CYS A 541 27.23 -51.03 -20.62
N PRO A 542 28.29 -50.24 -20.87
CA PRO A 542 29.64 -50.68 -20.53
C PRO A 542 29.80 -50.78 -19.00
N GLY A 543 30.34 -51.91 -18.55
CA GLY A 543 30.95 -52.05 -17.23
C GLY A 543 32.40 -51.56 -17.22
N LEU A 544 32.73 -50.83 -16.14
CA LEU A 544 34.01 -50.34 -15.59
C LEU A 544 35.20 -50.09 -16.54
N LEU A 545 35.52 -48.80 -16.77
CA LEU A 545 36.91 -48.35 -16.92
C LEU A 545 37.46 -47.96 -15.54
N VAL A 546 38.62 -48.53 -15.22
CA VAL A 546 39.21 -48.65 -13.87
C VAL A 546 39.89 -47.36 -13.36
N SER A 547 39.99 -46.32 -14.20
CA SER A 547 40.27 -44.93 -13.80
C SER A 547 40.13 -44.02 -15.02
N TRP A 548 39.43 -42.89 -14.89
CA TRP A 548 39.54 -41.78 -15.84
C TRP A 548 39.16 -40.45 -15.16
N SER A 549 39.97 -39.41 -15.39
CA SER A 549 39.67 -38.01 -15.09
C SER A 549 39.79 -37.17 -16.38
N THR A 550 38.74 -36.45 -16.78
CA THR A 550 38.88 -35.31 -17.72
C THR A 550 37.88 -34.20 -17.43
N GLY A 551 38.35 -32.96 -17.56
CA GLY A 551 37.66 -31.74 -17.13
C GLY A 551 36.69 -31.07 -18.11
N VAL A 552 36.35 -31.65 -19.27
CA VAL A 552 35.38 -31.05 -20.22
C VAL A 552 34.63 -32.13 -21.01
N LEU A 553 33.29 -32.01 -21.09
CA LEU A 553 32.40 -32.74 -22.01
C LEU A 553 31.67 -31.70 -22.88
N VAL A 554 31.78 -31.79 -24.22
CA VAL A 554 31.37 -30.70 -25.13
C VAL A 554 29.97 -30.86 -25.73
N TYR A 555 29.40 -32.07 -25.82
CA TYR A 555 28.02 -32.24 -26.27
C TYR A 555 27.44 -33.56 -25.75
N CYS A 556 26.22 -33.52 -25.22
CA CYS A 556 25.45 -34.71 -24.84
C CYS A 556 23.96 -34.40 -25.05
N CYS A 557 23.25 -35.27 -25.75
CA CYS A 557 21.80 -35.20 -25.92
C CYS A 557 21.15 -36.41 -25.25
N PRO A 558 20.56 -36.25 -24.05
CA PRO A 558 19.43 -37.07 -23.63
C PRO A 558 18.23 -36.20 -23.21
N GLY A 559 17.04 -36.80 -23.21
CA GLY A 559 15.76 -36.15 -22.90
C GLY A 559 15.60 -35.64 -21.45
N PRO A 560 14.36 -35.32 -21.01
CA PRO A 560 14.09 -34.61 -19.77
C PRO A 560 14.70 -35.31 -18.53
N LEU A 561 15.43 -34.54 -17.72
CA LEU A 561 16.16 -34.98 -16.53
C LEU A 561 15.62 -34.25 -15.29
N VAL A 562 15.39 -34.97 -14.19
CA VAL A 562 14.76 -34.44 -12.96
C VAL A 562 15.78 -33.84 -11.97
N SER A 563 17.03 -34.33 -11.95
CA SER A 563 18.10 -33.82 -11.08
C SER A 563 19.50 -34.20 -11.60
N TRP A 564 20.50 -33.32 -11.48
CA TRP A 564 21.89 -33.53 -11.90
C TRP A 564 22.89 -33.05 -10.83
N CYS A 565 23.93 -33.85 -10.53
CA CYS A 565 25.19 -33.49 -9.84
C CYS A 565 26.32 -34.33 -10.50
N PRO A 566 27.53 -33.85 -10.92
CA PRO A 566 28.41 -32.85 -10.26
C PRO A 566 29.30 -31.96 -11.21
N GLY A 567 30.19 -31.11 -10.64
CA GLY A 567 31.47 -30.65 -11.24
C GLY A 567 31.50 -29.33 -12.04
N LEU A 568 31.48 -29.43 -13.37
CA LEU A 568 31.61 -28.33 -14.33
C LEU A 568 30.82 -28.66 -15.60
N LEU A 569 29.88 -27.80 -16.00
CA LEU A 569 29.09 -27.96 -17.24
C LEU A 569 29.27 -26.70 -18.12
N VAL A 570 29.75 -26.89 -19.35
CA VAL A 570 30.13 -25.76 -20.23
C VAL A 570 28.94 -25.19 -21.02
N SER A 571 28.05 -26.03 -21.57
CA SER A 571 26.88 -25.57 -22.33
C SER A 571 25.70 -26.56 -22.29
N TRP A 572 24.46 -26.06 -22.14
CA TRP A 572 23.20 -26.83 -22.26
C TRP A 572 22.25 -26.18 -23.28
N SER A 573 21.65 -26.97 -24.18
CA SER A 573 20.91 -26.45 -25.35
C SER A 573 19.51 -27.04 -25.60
N THR A 574 19.05 -28.12 -24.96
CA THR A 574 17.65 -28.58 -25.16
C THR A 574 17.06 -29.30 -23.93
N GLY A 575 15.86 -28.90 -23.49
CA GLY A 575 15.07 -29.57 -22.44
C GLY A 575 14.64 -28.68 -21.26
N VAL A 576 13.57 -29.05 -20.54
CA VAL A 576 13.13 -28.41 -19.29
C VAL A 576 13.87 -29.03 -18.11
N LEU A 577 14.55 -28.22 -17.31
CA LEU A 577 15.25 -28.65 -16.09
C LEU A 577 14.53 -28.05 -14.88
N VAL A 578 14.14 -28.90 -13.92
CA VAL A 578 13.29 -28.48 -12.80
C VAL A 578 14.12 -28.11 -11.56
N TYR A 579 15.24 -28.81 -11.29
CA TYR A 579 16.10 -28.60 -10.12
C TYR A 579 17.60 -28.75 -10.44
N TRP A 580 18.44 -27.84 -9.92
CA TRP A 580 19.92 -27.86 -10.03
C TRP A 580 20.59 -27.56 -8.68
N CYS A 581 21.58 -28.39 -8.25
CA CYS A 581 22.39 -28.25 -7.03
C CYS A 581 23.78 -28.93 -7.20
N PRO A 582 24.90 -28.43 -6.63
CA PRO A 582 25.71 -27.28 -7.02
C PRO A 582 26.94 -27.61 -7.95
N GLY A 583 27.43 -26.60 -8.69
CA GLY A 583 28.63 -26.61 -9.56
C GLY A 583 28.85 -25.28 -10.34
N LEU A 584 29.96 -25.10 -11.08
CA LEU A 584 30.19 -23.95 -11.98
C LEU A 584 29.53 -24.20 -13.35
N LEU A 585 28.69 -23.27 -13.83
CA LEU A 585 28.01 -23.38 -15.14
C LEU A 585 28.31 -22.16 -16.02
N VAL A 586 28.81 -22.39 -17.24
CA VAL A 586 29.38 -21.30 -18.07
C VAL A 586 28.35 -20.69 -19.03
N PHE A 587 27.47 -21.47 -19.68
CA PHE A 587 26.53 -20.96 -20.69
C PHE A 587 25.19 -21.74 -20.75
N TRP A 588 24.04 -21.05 -20.73
CA TRP A 588 22.68 -21.63 -20.88
C TRP A 588 21.89 -20.92 -21.99
N SER A 589 21.33 -21.67 -22.96
CA SER A 589 20.80 -21.06 -24.21
C SER A 589 19.35 -21.38 -24.59
N THR A 590 18.78 -22.55 -24.29
CA THR A 590 17.42 -22.87 -24.81
C THR A 590 16.66 -23.90 -23.96
N GLY A 591 15.93 -23.41 -22.94
CA GLY A 591 14.95 -24.16 -22.14
C GLY A 591 14.52 -23.41 -20.85
N PRO A 592 13.24 -23.45 -20.41
CA PRO A 592 12.81 -22.81 -19.15
C PRO A 592 13.41 -23.55 -17.94
N LEU A 593 13.95 -22.78 -17.00
CA LEU A 593 14.49 -23.25 -15.72
C LEU A 593 13.59 -22.72 -14.58
N VAL A 594 13.09 -23.62 -13.73
CA VAL A 594 12.10 -23.26 -12.71
C VAL A 594 12.77 -22.82 -11.40
N HIS A 595 13.78 -23.57 -10.93
CA HIS A 595 14.46 -23.29 -9.65
C HIS A 595 16.00 -23.48 -9.72
N TRP A 596 16.75 -22.48 -9.25
CA TRP A 596 18.22 -22.52 -9.09
C TRP A 596 18.62 -22.44 -7.61
N TYR A 597 19.43 -23.39 -7.13
CA TYR A 597 19.91 -23.43 -5.75
C TYR A 597 21.45 -23.52 -5.68
N THR A 598 22.10 -22.45 -5.22
CA THR A 598 23.54 -22.34 -4.85
C THR A 598 24.56 -22.73 -5.94
N GLY A 599 25.22 -21.74 -6.56
CA GLY A 599 26.28 -21.93 -7.58
C GLY A 599 26.78 -20.62 -8.22
N VAL A 600 27.77 -20.72 -9.14
CA VAL A 600 28.28 -19.61 -9.97
C VAL A 600 27.81 -19.81 -11.42
N LEU A 601 27.07 -18.84 -11.96
CA LEU A 601 26.59 -18.84 -13.34
C LEU A 601 27.22 -17.67 -14.11
N VAL A 602 27.89 -17.95 -15.22
CA VAL A 602 28.64 -16.92 -15.96
C VAL A 602 27.78 -16.17 -16.98
N HIS A 603 26.94 -16.86 -17.77
CA HIS A 603 26.14 -16.23 -18.82
C HIS A 603 24.77 -16.88 -19.07
N TRP A 604 23.70 -16.08 -19.16
CA TRP A 604 22.32 -16.53 -19.44
C TRP A 604 21.70 -15.87 -20.69
N SER A 605 21.05 -16.65 -21.56
CA SER A 605 20.24 -16.16 -22.69
C SER A 605 18.95 -16.97 -22.94
N THR A 606 17.81 -16.27 -23.03
CA THR A 606 16.48 -16.67 -23.55
C THR A 606 15.67 -17.78 -22.83
N VAL A 607 14.67 -17.39 -22.02
CA VAL A 607 13.22 -17.26 -22.37
C VAL A 607 12.43 -16.91 -21.09
N VAL A 608 12.56 -17.64 -19.97
CA VAL A 608 11.99 -17.28 -18.63
C VAL A 608 12.79 -17.94 -17.49
N LEU A 609 13.13 -17.20 -16.43
CA LEU A 609 13.61 -17.72 -15.14
C LEU A 609 12.63 -17.29 -14.04
N VAL A 610 12.07 -18.26 -13.29
CA VAL A 610 10.99 -17.97 -12.33
C VAL A 610 11.53 -17.62 -10.94
N HIS A 611 12.45 -18.42 -10.38
CA HIS A 611 13.01 -18.21 -9.04
C HIS A 611 14.53 -18.42 -8.96
N TRP A 612 15.25 -17.42 -8.41
CA TRP A 612 16.68 -17.49 -8.09
C TRP A 612 16.94 -17.44 -6.57
N CYS A 613 17.72 -18.39 -6.04
CA CYS A 613 18.15 -18.46 -4.62
C CYS A 613 19.70 -18.49 -4.51
N PRO A 614 20.30 -18.14 -3.35
CA PRO A 614 21.59 -17.41 -3.26
C PRO A 614 22.76 -17.97 -4.10
N GLY A 615 23.41 -17.11 -4.90
CA GLY A 615 24.55 -17.44 -5.78
C GLY A 615 25.16 -16.23 -6.50
N LEU A 616 26.24 -16.44 -7.27
CA LEU A 616 26.90 -15.40 -8.10
C LEU A 616 26.45 -15.54 -9.56
N LEU A 617 25.91 -14.47 -10.13
CA LEU A 617 25.58 -14.38 -11.57
C LEU A 617 26.41 -13.27 -12.22
N VAL A 618 27.18 -13.58 -13.27
CA VAL A 618 28.10 -12.62 -13.88
C VAL A 618 27.42 -11.77 -14.96
N PHE A 619 26.69 -12.38 -15.91
CA PHE A 619 26.09 -11.67 -17.05
C PHE A 619 24.70 -12.21 -17.43
N TRP A 620 23.71 -11.31 -17.53
CA TRP A 620 22.36 -11.61 -18.05
C TRP A 620 22.10 -10.90 -19.38
N SER A 621 21.76 -11.65 -20.44
CA SER A 621 21.60 -11.06 -21.78
C SER A 621 20.15 -10.75 -22.19
N THR A 622 19.22 -11.72 -22.22
CA THR A 622 17.84 -11.55 -22.75
C THR A 622 16.83 -12.46 -22.06
N GLY A 623 15.68 -11.94 -21.58
CA GLY A 623 14.57 -12.75 -21.02
C GLY A 623 13.70 -12.07 -19.95
N VAL A 624 12.77 -12.83 -19.34
CA VAL A 624 11.93 -12.41 -18.18
C VAL A 624 12.43 -13.07 -16.91
N LEU A 625 12.71 -12.28 -15.87
CA LEU A 625 12.99 -12.74 -14.51
C LEU A 625 11.88 -12.26 -13.57
N VAL A 626 11.21 -13.20 -12.91
CA VAL A 626 10.03 -12.87 -12.08
C VAL A 626 10.43 -12.53 -10.65
N TYR A 627 11.26 -13.36 -9.99
CA TYR A 627 11.68 -13.15 -8.60
C TYR A 627 13.19 -13.43 -8.37
N TRP A 628 13.86 -12.47 -7.72
CA TRP A 628 15.26 -12.57 -7.27
C TRP A 628 15.35 -12.58 -5.73
N CYS A 629 16.08 -13.54 -5.14
CA CYS A 629 16.44 -13.61 -3.70
C CYS A 629 17.97 -13.47 -3.47
N PRO A 630 18.46 -13.15 -2.26
CA PRO A 630 19.75 -12.48 -2.04
C PRO A 630 20.98 -13.16 -2.69
N GLY A 631 21.72 -12.43 -3.54
CA GLY A 631 22.95 -12.85 -4.25
C GLY A 631 23.65 -11.67 -4.97
N LEU A 632 24.85 -11.87 -5.53
CA LEU A 632 25.61 -10.84 -6.28
C LEU A 632 25.37 -11.00 -7.80
N LEU A 633 24.92 -9.93 -8.46
CA LEU A 633 24.79 -9.85 -9.92
C LEU A 633 25.72 -8.76 -10.47
N LEU A 634 26.60 -9.09 -11.42
CA LEU A 634 27.58 -8.13 -11.95
C LEU A 634 27.02 -7.30 -13.12
N SER A 635 26.26 -7.88 -14.06
CA SER A 635 25.79 -7.12 -15.23
C SER A 635 24.50 -7.65 -15.85
N TRP A 636 23.63 -6.73 -16.29
CA TRP A 636 22.36 -7.02 -16.97
C TRP A 636 22.22 -6.20 -18.26
N SER A 637 21.94 -6.87 -19.39
CA SER A 637 21.85 -6.20 -20.69
C SER A 637 20.42 -5.93 -21.20
N THR A 638 19.53 -6.93 -21.36
CA THR A 638 18.19 -6.73 -21.97
C THR A 638 17.10 -7.61 -21.32
N GLY A 639 15.95 -7.07 -20.89
CA GLY A 639 14.83 -7.90 -20.38
C GLY A 639 13.77 -7.21 -19.50
N VAL A 640 12.84 -8.01 -18.95
CA VAL A 640 11.82 -7.57 -17.98
C VAL A 640 12.13 -8.18 -16.60
N LEU A 641 12.24 -7.33 -15.58
CA LEU A 641 12.41 -7.74 -14.19
C LEU A 641 11.22 -7.23 -13.36
N VAL A 642 10.48 -8.15 -12.74
CA VAL A 642 9.23 -7.81 -12.02
C VAL A 642 9.50 -7.46 -10.55
N HIS A 643 10.22 -8.32 -9.82
CA HIS A 643 10.52 -8.13 -8.40
C HIS A 643 11.98 -8.44 -8.02
N TRP A 644 12.66 -7.45 -7.42
CA TRP A 644 14.02 -7.57 -6.87
C TRP A 644 14.02 -7.52 -5.34
N CYS A 645 14.64 -8.51 -4.66
CA CYS A 645 14.89 -8.52 -3.20
C CYS A 645 16.39 -8.26 -2.88
N PRO A 646 16.79 -7.90 -1.64
CA PRO A 646 18.06 -7.23 -1.35
C PRO A 646 19.33 -7.95 -1.86
N GLY A 647 20.17 -7.24 -2.62
CA GLY A 647 21.49 -7.69 -3.10
C GLY A 647 22.24 -6.63 -3.94
N PRO A 648 23.59 -6.66 -4.01
CA PRO A 648 24.38 -5.73 -4.82
C PRO A 648 24.28 -6.02 -6.34
N LEU A 649 24.12 -4.96 -7.14
CA LEU A 649 24.12 -4.99 -8.62
C LEU A 649 25.13 -3.95 -9.16
N VAL A 650 26.05 -4.37 -10.04
CA VAL A 650 27.11 -3.45 -10.53
C VAL A 650 26.67 -2.63 -11.76
N SER A 651 26.10 -3.25 -12.80
CA SER A 651 25.67 -2.52 -14.01
C SER A 651 24.37 -3.04 -14.65
N TRP A 652 23.58 -2.11 -15.21
CA TRP A 652 22.32 -2.40 -15.91
C TRP A 652 22.18 -1.53 -17.18
N SER A 653 21.80 -2.09 -18.34
CA SER A 653 21.83 -1.34 -19.63
C SER A 653 20.54 -1.16 -20.44
N THR A 654 19.61 -2.12 -20.53
CA THR A 654 18.36 -2.03 -21.37
C THR A 654 17.20 -2.92 -20.82
N GLY A 655 15.93 -2.50 -20.79
CA GLY A 655 14.81 -3.24 -20.12
C GLY A 655 13.73 -2.42 -19.37
N VAL A 656 12.72 -3.12 -18.83
CA VAL A 656 11.63 -2.58 -17.97
C VAL A 656 11.77 -3.14 -16.55
N LEU A 657 11.79 -2.25 -15.55
CA LEU A 657 11.78 -2.60 -14.13
C LEU A 657 10.48 -2.11 -13.48
N VAL A 658 9.75 -3.02 -12.82
CA VAL A 658 8.46 -2.67 -12.18
C VAL A 658 8.64 -2.30 -10.71
N TYR A 659 9.32 -3.15 -9.91
CA TYR A 659 9.54 -2.93 -8.48
C TYR A 659 10.97 -3.26 -8.02
N TRP A 660 11.59 -2.32 -7.28
CA TRP A 660 12.92 -2.47 -6.70
C TRP A 660 12.92 -2.27 -5.17
N CYS A 661 13.56 -3.19 -4.43
CA CYS A 661 13.77 -3.15 -2.97
C CYS A 661 15.29 -3.09 -2.63
N PRO A 662 15.68 -2.68 -1.39
CA PRO A 662 16.98 -2.02 -1.12
C PRO A 662 18.27 -2.82 -1.46
N GLY A 663 19.24 -2.17 -2.13
CA GLY A 663 20.61 -2.65 -2.38
C GLY A 663 21.49 -1.60 -3.09
N PRO A 664 22.84 -1.66 -3.03
CA PRO A 664 23.73 -0.72 -3.72
C PRO A 664 23.81 -1.01 -5.24
N LEU A 665 23.77 0.06 -6.04
CA LEU A 665 23.80 0.03 -7.51
C LEU A 665 24.79 1.06 -8.07
N VAL A 666 25.74 0.63 -8.89
CA VAL A 666 26.87 1.50 -9.34
C VAL A 666 26.53 2.26 -10.63
N SER A 667 26.02 1.60 -11.67
CA SER A 667 25.64 2.26 -12.92
C SER A 667 24.35 1.72 -13.53
N TRP A 668 23.50 2.63 -14.02
CA TRP A 668 22.20 2.29 -14.62
C TRP A 668 21.96 3.09 -15.90
N SER A 669 21.57 2.39 -16.97
CA SER A 669 20.97 2.99 -18.18
C SER A 669 19.72 2.23 -18.61
N THR A 670 18.54 2.87 -18.80
CA THR A 670 17.30 2.23 -19.37
C THR A 670 16.00 3.05 -19.52
N VAL A 671 15.10 2.56 -20.39
CA VAL A 671 13.85 3.20 -20.91
C VAL A 671 12.75 3.56 -19.88
N VAL A 672 12.30 2.66 -18.97
CA VAL A 672 11.14 2.93 -18.06
C VAL A 672 11.32 2.30 -16.67
N LEU A 673 11.08 3.09 -15.62
CA LEU A 673 11.03 2.67 -14.22
C LEU A 673 9.72 3.16 -13.55
N VAL A 674 8.94 2.24 -12.96
CA VAL A 674 7.61 2.55 -12.39
C VAL A 674 7.70 2.90 -10.89
N HIS A 675 8.31 2.03 -10.06
CA HIS A 675 8.45 2.24 -8.62
C HIS A 675 9.86 1.94 -8.11
N TRP A 676 10.48 2.93 -7.48
CA TRP A 676 11.81 2.81 -6.86
C TRP A 676 11.78 3.02 -5.34
N CYS A 677 12.30 2.05 -4.58
CA CYS A 677 12.56 2.16 -3.13
C CYS A 677 14.07 2.05 -2.83
N PRO A 678 14.66 2.94 -2.01
CA PRO A 678 16.07 3.32 -2.13
C PRO A 678 17.13 2.39 -1.48
N GLY A 679 18.32 2.43 -2.11
CA GLY A 679 19.68 2.10 -1.66
C GLY A 679 20.69 3.08 -2.36
N LEU A 680 22.01 2.99 -2.12
CA LEU A 680 23.03 3.90 -2.72
C LEU A 680 23.08 3.78 -4.27
N LEU A 681 22.92 4.88 -5.01
CA LEU A 681 23.01 4.95 -6.48
C LEU A 681 24.07 5.99 -6.94
N VAL A 682 25.08 5.54 -7.70
CA VAL A 682 26.23 6.39 -8.09
C VAL A 682 26.01 7.15 -9.41
N SER A 683 25.35 6.57 -10.42
CA SER A 683 25.15 7.22 -11.72
C SER A 683 23.92 6.70 -12.50
N TRP A 684 23.22 7.60 -13.19
CA TRP A 684 22.06 7.27 -14.04
C TRP A 684 22.04 8.04 -15.37
N SER A 685 21.94 7.31 -16.49
CA SER A 685 21.75 7.86 -17.84
C SER A 685 20.56 7.24 -18.60
N THR A 686 19.67 8.09 -19.16
CA THR A 686 18.45 7.80 -19.98
C THR A 686 17.28 7.03 -19.31
N GLY A 687 16.01 7.52 -19.48
CA GLY A 687 14.75 6.88 -19.02
C GLY A 687 13.57 7.79 -18.62
N VAL A 688 12.35 7.22 -18.45
CA VAL A 688 11.15 7.83 -17.81
C VAL A 688 10.97 7.29 -16.39
N LEU A 689 10.77 8.19 -15.42
CA LEU A 689 10.52 7.85 -14.02
C LEU A 689 9.19 8.42 -13.52
N VAL A 690 8.34 7.55 -12.97
CA VAL A 690 6.99 7.92 -12.49
C VAL A 690 6.99 8.29 -11.01
N TYR A 691 7.59 7.46 -10.13
CA TYR A 691 7.65 7.71 -8.68
C TYR A 691 8.98 7.26 -8.04
N CYS A 692 9.59 8.11 -7.20
CA CYS A 692 10.84 7.83 -6.48
C CYS A 692 10.78 8.25 -5.00
N CYS A 693 11.32 7.40 -4.11
CA CYS A 693 11.41 7.54 -2.64
C CYS A 693 12.90 7.61 -2.18
N PRO A 694 13.22 8.07 -0.94
CA PRO A 694 14.42 8.90 -0.63
C PRO A 694 15.80 8.18 -0.52
N GLY A 695 16.80 8.60 -1.30
CA GLY A 695 18.21 8.17 -1.17
C GLY A 695 19.24 9.13 -1.79
N PRO A 696 20.54 9.07 -1.41
CA PRO A 696 21.59 9.95 -1.97
C PRO A 696 21.96 9.57 -3.42
N LEU A 697 22.08 10.57 -4.31
CA LEU A 697 22.41 10.39 -5.73
C LEU A 697 23.50 11.37 -6.19
N LEU A 698 24.57 10.86 -6.83
CA LEU A 698 25.76 11.63 -7.18
C LEU A 698 25.68 12.32 -8.56
N SER A 699 25.07 11.72 -9.58
CA SER A 699 24.99 12.32 -10.93
C SER A 699 23.79 11.81 -11.74
N TRP A 700 23.08 12.70 -12.45
CA TRP A 700 21.85 12.39 -13.20
C TRP A 700 21.75 13.03 -14.59
N SER A 701 21.42 12.24 -15.63
CA SER A 701 21.08 12.66 -17.00
C SER A 701 19.84 11.96 -17.62
N THR A 702 18.62 12.57 -17.63
CA THR A 702 17.41 12.03 -18.32
C THR A 702 16.31 13.04 -18.72
N VAL A 703 15.32 12.60 -19.52
CA VAL A 703 14.35 13.41 -20.30
C VAL A 703 13.08 13.90 -19.54
N VAL A 704 12.35 13.07 -18.77
CA VAL A 704 11.06 13.44 -18.12
C VAL A 704 10.93 12.86 -16.70
N LEU A 705 10.50 13.70 -15.74
CA LEU A 705 10.26 13.33 -14.32
C LEU A 705 8.90 13.86 -13.86
N VAL A 706 8.02 12.97 -13.34
CA VAL A 706 6.66 13.35 -12.91
C VAL A 706 6.62 13.75 -11.43
N HIS A 707 7.15 12.93 -10.52
CA HIS A 707 7.18 13.23 -9.07
C HIS A 707 8.48 12.76 -8.39
N TRP A 708 9.07 13.62 -7.56
CA TRP A 708 10.28 13.34 -6.79
C TRP A 708 10.11 13.62 -5.28
N CYS A 709 10.53 12.68 -4.43
CA CYS A 709 10.59 12.81 -2.97
C CYS A 709 12.05 12.74 -2.46
N PRO A 710 12.40 13.31 -1.29
CA PRO A 710 13.66 14.04 -1.09
C PRO A 710 14.94 13.21 -0.83
N GLY A 711 16.10 13.70 -1.29
CA GLY A 711 17.47 13.21 -1.02
C GLY A 711 18.53 14.19 -1.58
N PRO A 712 19.80 14.19 -1.13
CA PRO A 712 20.84 15.10 -1.64
C PRO A 712 21.24 14.72 -3.09
N LEU A 713 21.28 15.73 -3.98
CA LEU A 713 21.68 15.60 -5.40
C LEU A 713 22.83 16.56 -5.75
N VAL A 714 23.93 16.03 -6.28
CA VAL A 714 25.15 16.82 -6.56
C VAL A 714 25.13 17.54 -7.92
N SER A 715 24.65 16.93 -9.00
CA SER A 715 24.59 17.61 -10.31
C SER A 715 23.49 17.06 -11.22
N ARG A 716 22.84 17.94 -12.01
CA ARG A 716 21.81 17.57 -13.00
C ARG A 716 22.05 18.21 -14.36
N SER A 717 21.93 17.39 -15.43
CA SER A 717 22.37 17.76 -16.78
C SER A 717 21.28 18.12 -17.82
N THR A 718 20.06 17.56 -17.78
CA THR A 718 18.95 17.86 -18.73
C THR A 718 17.56 17.45 -18.17
N GLY A 719 16.44 18.03 -18.65
CA GLY A 719 15.06 17.48 -18.51
C GLY A 719 13.91 18.44 -18.14
N VAL A 720 12.66 17.93 -18.15
CA VAL A 720 11.42 18.64 -17.73
C VAL A 720 10.84 18.02 -16.44
N PRO A 721 11.08 18.61 -15.26
CA PRO A 721 10.31 18.29 -14.04
C PRO A 721 9.00 19.09 -13.94
N VAL A 722 7.91 18.40 -13.57
CA VAL A 722 6.60 19.04 -13.32
C VAL A 722 6.51 19.56 -11.88
N HIS A 723 7.01 18.81 -10.88
CA HIS A 723 7.01 19.21 -9.47
C HIS A 723 8.28 18.76 -8.73
N TRP A 724 8.96 19.70 -8.05
CA TRP A 724 10.10 19.43 -7.16
C TRP A 724 9.77 19.74 -5.69
N CYS A 725 10.04 18.80 -4.78
CA CYS A 725 9.82 18.90 -3.32
C CYS A 725 11.14 19.09 -2.53
N PRO A 726 11.11 19.49 -1.23
CA PRO A 726 12.25 20.12 -0.52
C PRO A 726 13.59 19.35 -0.52
N GLY A 727 14.73 20.01 -0.82
CA GLY A 727 16.07 19.38 -0.78
C GLY A 727 17.26 20.29 -1.14
N LEU A 728 18.48 19.72 -1.11
CA LEU A 728 19.75 20.36 -1.52
C LEU A 728 20.09 20.00 -2.97
N LEU A 729 20.32 21.02 -3.82
CA LEU A 729 20.79 20.86 -5.20
C LEU A 729 21.98 21.79 -5.47
N LEU A 730 23.15 21.25 -5.87
CA LEU A 730 24.35 22.07 -6.07
C LEU A 730 24.43 22.72 -7.46
N SER A 731 24.03 22.03 -8.53
CA SER A 731 24.09 22.61 -9.89
C SER A 731 23.02 22.10 -10.84
N TRP A 732 22.49 23.01 -11.67
CA TRP A 732 21.55 22.74 -12.75
C TRP A 732 22.07 23.28 -14.08
N SER A 733 22.20 22.45 -15.12
CA SER A 733 22.75 22.91 -16.40
C SER A 733 21.73 23.42 -17.43
N THR A 734 20.75 22.61 -17.85
CA THR A 734 19.83 22.93 -18.96
C THR A 734 18.42 22.36 -18.74
N GLY A 735 17.35 23.17 -18.78
CA GLY A 735 15.96 22.62 -18.74
C GLY A 735 14.81 23.59 -18.44
N VAL A 736 13.59 23.04 -18.29
CA VAL A 736 12.36 23.77 -17.93
C VAL A 736 11.83 23.24 -16.60
N LEU A 737 11.80 24.08 -15.56
CA LEU A 737 11.26 23.75 -14.24
C LEU A 737 9.98 24.56 -13.99
N VAL A 738 8.85 23.87 -13.81
CA VAL A 738 7.55 24.54 -13.66
C VAL A 738 7.35 25.06 -12.24
N TYR A 739 7.61 24.23 -11.21
CA TYR A 739 7.40 24.61 -9.81
C TYR A 739 8.56 24.17 -8.90
N TRP A 740 9.13 25.11 -8.15
CA TRP A 740 10.11 24.88 -7.09
C TRP A 740 9.52 25.11 -5.69
N CYS A 741 9.52 24.08 -4.84
CA CYS A 741 9.15 24.15 -3.42
C CYS A 741 10.41 24.28 -2.51
N PRO A 742 10.30 24.67 -1.22
CA PRO A 742 11.40 25.22 -0.42
C PRO A 742 12.72 24.41 -0.41
N GLY A 743 13.87 25.00 -0.74
CA GLY A 743 15.19 24.34 -0.73
C GLY A 743 16.38 25.24 -1.10
N LEU A 744 17.63 24.73 -1.00
CA LEU A 744 18.87 25.45 -1.40
C LEU A 744 19.32 25.01 -2.79
N LEU A 745 19.47 25.97 -3.71
CA LEU A 745 20.05 25.78 -5.03
C LEU A 745 21.33 26.61 -5.16
N VAL A 746 22.48 26.00 -5.44
CA VAL A 746 23.74 26.76 -5.53
C VAL A 746 23.92 27.40 -6.91
N SER A 747 23.71 26.70 -8.01
CA SER A 747 23.91 27.28 -9.36
C SER A 747 22.90 26.83 -10.40
N TRP A 748 22.46 27.77 -11.24
CA TRP A 748 21.60 27.54 -12.40
C TRP A 748 22.26 28.09 -13.66
N SER A 749 22.51 27.27 -14.70
CA SER A 749 23.17 27.76 -15.90
C SER A 749 22.27 28.16 -17.08
N THR A 750 21.30 27.34 -17.51
CA THR A 750 20.50 27.66 -18.70
C THR A 750 19.07 27.11 -18.60
N GLY A 751 18.03 27.92 -18.78
CA GLY A 751 16.66 27.36 -18.82
C GLY A 751 15.49 28.29 -18.53
N VAL A 752 14.31 27.69 -18.34
CA VAL A 752 13.06 28.39 -17.96
C VAL A 752 12.61 27.91 -16.57
N LEU A 753 12.41 28.85 -15.65
CA LEU A 753 11.80 28.62 -14.35
C LEU A 753 10.47 29.37 -14.28
N VAL A 754 9.34 28.66 -14.13
CA VAL A 754 8.02 29.30 -14.11
C VAL A 754 7.70 29.87 -12.72
N HIS A 755 7.87 29.10 -11.65
CA HIS A 755 7.49 29.56 -10.32
C HIS A 755 8.48 29.13 -9.22
N TRP A 756 9.09 30.12 -8.54
CA TRP A 756 9.92 29.94 -7.36
C TRP A 756 9.13 30.30 -6.09
N CYS A 757 8.94 29.34 -5.19
CA CYS A 757 8.14 29.56 -3.98
C CYS A 757 8.93 30.07 -2.77
N SER A 758 10.13 29.52 -2.50
CA SER A 758 11.03 29.99 -1.43
C SER A 758 12.41 29.32 -1.42
N GLY A 759 13.44 30.00 -0.89
CA GLY A 759 14.78 29.43 -0.62
C GLY A 759 15.95 30.25 -1.18
N PRO A 760 17.22 29.95 -0.82
CA PRO A 760 18.38 30.64 -1.37
C PRO A 760 18.78 30.10 -2.75
N LEU A 761 19.12 31.00 -3.67
CA LEU A 761 19.80 30.74 -4.93
C LEU A 761 21.12 31.53 -5.01
N VAL A 762 22.26 30.87 -5.16
CA VAL A 762 23.57 31.58 -5.15
C VAL A 762 23.88 32.18 -6.53
N SER A 763 23.72 31.44 -7.64
CA SER A 763 23.97 31.99 -8.96
C SER A 763 22.97 31.55 -10.03
N TRP A 764 22.57 32.50 -10.87
CA TRP A 764 21.82 32.29 -12.10
C TRP A 764 22.64 32.82 -13.27
N SER A 765 22.91 31.99 -14.29
CA SER A 765 23.60 32.46 -15.48
C SER A 765 22.67 32.87 -16.63
N THR A 766 21.94 31.96 -17.28
CA THR A 766 21.17 32.29 -18.50
C THR A 766 19.73 31.77 -18.43
N GLY A 767 18.71 32.59 -18.74
CA GLY A 767 17.34 32.03 -18.87
C GLY A 767 16.15 32.96 -18.67
N VAL A 768 14.97 32.37 -18.51
CA VAL A 768 13.71 33.07 -18.19
C VAL A 768 13.20 32.63 -16.83
N LEU A 769 12.93 33.58 -15.94
CA LEU A 769 12.28 33.35 -14.65
C LEU A 769 10.96 34.13 -14.61
N VAL A 770 9.83 33.44 -14.50
CA VAL A 770 8.50 34.08 -14.60
C VAL A 770 8.05 34.67 -13.26
N HIS A 771 8.12 33.91 -12.16
CA HIS A 771 7.61 34.38 -10.87
C HIS A 771 8.54 33.99 -9.70
N TRP A 772 9.00 34.97 -8.92
CA TRP A 772 9.86 34.79 -7.74
C TRP A 772 9.18 35.24 -6.45
N CYS A 773 8.94 34.33 -5.51
CA CYS A 773 8.35 34.59 -4.20
C CYS A 773 9.21 33.88 -3.09
N PRO A 774 9.21 34.36 -1.83
CA PRO A 774 10.35 34.91 -1.08
C PRO A 774 11.65 34.08 -0.99
N GLY A 775 12.82 34.68 -1.31
CA GLY A 775 14.15 34.06 -1.15
C GLY A 775 15.35 34.98 -1.43
N LEU A 776 16.56 34.59 -1.06
CA LEU A 776 17.82 35.31 -1.36
C LEU A 776 18.37 34.87 -2.73
N LEU A 777 18.69 35.82 -3.60
CA LEU A 777 19.46 35.59 -4.84
C LEU A 777 20.78 36.36 -4.80
N VAL A 778 21.92 35.67 -4.85
CA VAL A 778 23.22 36.36 -4.74
C VAL A 778 23.66 36.94 -6.09
N SER A 779 23.48 36.24 -7.21
CA SER A 779 23.95 36.72 -8.52
C SER A 779 23.06 36.28 -9.69
N TRP A 780 22.83 37.21 -10.64
CA TRP A 780 22.09 37.00 -11.89
C TRP A 780 22.88 37.52 -13.08
N SER A 781 23.29 36.65 -14.01
CA SER A 781 24.11 37.08 -15.16
C SER A 781 23.33 37.57 -16.38
N THR A 782 22.42 36.78 -16.94
CA THR A 782 21.82 37.04 -18.25
C THR A 782 20.39 36.47 -18.33
N GLY A 783 19.38 37.26 -18.73
CA GLY A 783 18.04 36.67 -18.93
C GLY A 783 16.85 37.61 -18.82
N VAL A 784 15.64 37.02 -18.73
CA VAL A 784 14.38 37.73 -18.50
C VAL A 784 13.79 37.32 -17.16
N LEU A 785 13.54 38.27 -16.28
CA LEU A 785 12.82 38.10 -15.02
C LEU A 785 11.50 38.87 -15.09
N VAL A 786 10.36 38.17 -15.06
CA VAL A 786 9.05 38.79 -15.28
C VAL A 786 8.50 39.42 -13.99
N TYR A 787 8.43 38.69 -12.89
CA TYR A 787 7.84 39.20 -11.65
C TYR A 787 8.66 38.82 -10.41
N TRP A 788 9.11 39.83 -9.66
CA TRP A 788 9.78 39.68 -8.37
C TRP A 788 8.88 40.12 -7.22
N CYS A 789 8.48 39.19 -6.35
CA CYS A 789 7.62 39.46 -5.20
C CYS A 789 8.40 40.05 -4.01
N SER A 790 9.44 39.35 -3.54
CA SER A 790 10.18 39.69 -2.30
C SER A 790 11.50 38.89 -2.15
N GLY A 791 12.49 39.51 -1.51
CA GLY A 791 13.79 38.94 -1.16
C GLY A 791 15.00 39.79 -1.64
N PRO A 792 16.17 39.71 -0.99
CA PRO A 792 17.34 40.47 -1.44
C PRO A 792 17.93 39.89 -2.73
N LEU A 793 18.33 40.78 -3.65
CA LEU A 793 19.18 40.47 -4.80
C LEU A 793 20.49 41.26 -4.71
N VAL A 794 21.63 40.58 -4.69
CA VAL A 794 22.93 41.25 -4.50
C VAL A 794 23.50 41.78 -5.82
N HIS A 795 23.64 40.95 -6.85
CA HIS A 795 24.22 41.36 -8.13
C HIS A 795 23.35 40.98 -9.34
N TRP A 796 23.08 41.95 -10.22
CA TRP A 796 22.48 41.77 -11.54
C TRP A 796 23.43 42.26 -12.63
N TYR A 797 23.79 41.41 -13.60
CA TYR A 797 24.76 41.75 -14.63
C TYR A 797 24.14 42.23 -15.94
N THR A 798 23.23 41.46 -16.57
CA THR A 798 22.57 41.81 -17.84
C THR A 798 21.17 41.17 -17.97
N GLY A 799 20.20 41.85 -18.62
CA GLY A 799 18.89 41.26 -18.90
C GLY A 799 17.70 42.22 -18.87
N VAL A 800 16.49 41.64 -18.89
CA VAL A 800 15.20 42.37 -18.76
C VAL A 800 14.53 42.00 -17.45
N LEU A 801 14.19 43.00 -16.63
CA LEU A 801 13.38 42.88 -15.43
C LEU A 801 12.07 43.62 -15.63
N VAL A 802 10.94 42.91 -15.68
CA VAL A 802 9.64 43.51 -16.00
C VAL A 802 8.98 44.16 -14.78
N HIS A 803 8.92 43.48 -13.64
CA HIS A 803 8.29 44.04 -12.43
C HIS A 803 9.05 43.69 -11.15
N TRP A 804 9.46 44.69 -10.38
CA TRP A 804 10.13 44.55 -9.09
C TRP A 804 9.25 44.97 -7.91
N SER A 805 9.20 44.16 -6.84
CA SER A 805 8.51 44.52 -5.60
C SER A 805 9.21 44.15 -4.28
N THR A 806 9.01 45.06 -3.32
CA THR A 806 9.22 44.99 -1.85
C THR A 806 10.61 44.80 -1.20
N VAL A 807 11.78 44.77 -1.87
CA VAL A 807 13.09 44.61 -1.16
C VAL A 807 14.29 45.34 -1.84
N VAL A 808 15.50 45.22 -1.28
CA VAL A 808 16.81 45.77 -1.69
C VAL A 808 17.42 45.05 -2.90
N LEU A 809 17.91 45.83 -3.86
CA LEU A 809 18.80 45.43 -4.95
C LEU A 809 20.13 46.19 -4.83
N VAL A 810 21.26 45.48 -4.66
CA VAL A 810 22.54 46.14 -4.34
C VAL A 810 23.26 46.64 -5.59
N HIS A 811 23.49 45.80 -6.59
CA HIS A 811 24.17 46.18 -7.83
C HIS A 811 23.38 45.79 -9.08
N TRP A 812 23.10 46.75 -9.96
CA TRP A 812 22.49 46.58 -11.27
C TRP A 812 23.45 46.99 -12.39
N CYS A 813 23.73 46.11 -13.34
CA CYS A 813 24.58 46.32 -14.53
C CYS A 813 23.79 45.99 -15.82
N PRO A 814 24.24 46.43 -17.02
CA PRO A 814 23.37 46.92 -18.11
C PRO A 814 22.14 46.08 -18.45
N GLY A 815 20.95 46.67 -18.39
CA GLY A 815 19.70 45.99 -18.69
C GLY A 815 18.48 46.92 -18.82
N LEU A 816 17.33 46.33 -19.15
CA LEU A 816 16.03 47.00 -19.20
C LEU A 816 15.25 46.71 -17.91
N LEU A 817 14.90 47.74 -17.16
CA LEU A 817 14.00 47.66 -16.01
C LEU A 817 12.68 48.37 -16.35
N VAL A 818 11.57 47.63 -16.44
CA VAL A 818 10.30 48.20 -16.90
C VAL A 818 9.53 48.89 -15.77
N PHE A 819 9.33 48.22 -14.63
CA PHE A 819 8.54 48.77 -13.52
C PHE A 819 9.15 48.47 -12.15
N TRP A 820 9.36 49.53 -11.34
CA TRP A 820 9.79 49.44 -9.95
C TRP A 820 8.68 49.88 -8.99
N SER A 821 8.20 48.98 -8.12
CA SER A 821 7.12 49.27 -7.17
C SER A 821 7.60 49.93 -5.86
N THR A 822 8.32 49.19 -5.01
CA THR A 822 8.77 49.62 -3.68
C THR A 822 10.14 49.02 -3.37
N GLY A 823 11.13 49.78 -2.90
CA GLY A 823 12.41 49.19 -2.45
C GLY A 823 13.62 50.15 -2.42
N VAL A 824 14.82 49.58 -2.26
CA VAL A 824 16.10 50.31 -2.30
C VAL A 824 16.98 49.76 -3.43
N LEU A 825 17.46 50.63 -4.32
CA LEU A 825 18.47 50.32 -5.32
C LEU A 825 19.76 51.06 -4.98
N VAL A 826 20.84 50.34 -4.65
CA VAL A 826 22.08 50.98 -4.14
C VAL A 826 22.95 51.49 -5.29
N TYR A 827 23.20 50.68 -6.31
CA TYR A 827 24.08 51.06 -7.43
C TYR A 827 23.52 50.61 -8.77
N CYS A 828 23.36 51.54 -9.71
CA CYS A 828 22.87 51.26 -11.06
C CYS A 828 23.90 51.72 -12.11
N CYS A 829 24.39 50.80 -12.92
CA CYS A 829 25.22 50.99 -14.12
C CYS A 829 24.35 51.23 -15.37
N PRO A 830 24.92 51.64 -16.53
CA PRO A 830 24.16 52.14 -17.68
C PRO A 830 23.04 51.22 -18.18
N GLY A 831 21.79 51.70 -18.23
CA GLY A 831 20.61 50.95 -18.67
C GLY A 831 19.37 51.82 -18.83
N LEU A 832 18.24 51.25 -19.28
CA LEU A 832 16.96 51.94 -19.43
C LEU A 832 16.01 51.56 -18.28
N LEU A 833 15.48 52.56 -17.58
CA LEU A 833 14.42 52.41 -16.57
C LEU A 833 13.14 53.11 -17.06
N VAL A 834 12.04 52.36 -17.24
CA VAL A 834 10.79 52.93 -17.78
C VAL A 834 9.95 53.59 -16.69
N SER A 835 9.80 52.98 -15.52
CA SER A 835 8.97 53.57 -14.46
C SER A 835 9.42 53.21 -13.04
N TRP A 836 9.43 54.23 -12.18
CA TRP A 836 9.74 54.14 -10.77
C TRP A 836 8.57 54.68 -9.96
N SER A 837 7.98 53.86 -9.07
CA SER A 837 6.86 54.31 -8.25
C SER A 837 7.27 54.77 -6.85
N THR A 838 7.78 53.92 -5.95
CA THR A 838 8.21 54.32 -4.60
C THR A 838 9.58 53.74 -4.22
N GLY A 839 10.46 54.48 -3.55
CA GLY A 839 11.71 53.90 -3.00
C GLY A 839 12.91 54.84 -2.88
N VAL A 840 14.08 54.25 -2.61
CA VAL A 840 15.38 54.95 -2.54
C VAL A 840 16.31 54.45 -3.63
N LEU A 841 16.87 55.35 -4.43
CA LEU A 841 17.93 55.08 -5.40
C LEU A 841 19.19 55.83 -4.97
N VAL A 842 20.26 55.11 -4.61
CA VAL A 842 21.45 55.75 -4.02
C VAL A 842 22.38 56.29 -5.11
N HIS A 843 22.66 55.53 -6.17
CA HIS A 843 23.57 55.99 -7.23
C HIS A 843 23.12 55.54 -8.62
N TRP A 844 22.92 56.50 -9.52
CA TRP A 844 22.56 56.28 -10.93
C TRP A 844 23.70 56.67 -11.86
N CYS A 845 24.23 55.72 -12.64
CA CYS A 845 25.21 55.93 -13.72
C CYS A 845 24.50 56.13 -15.09
N PRO A 846 25.19 56.60 -16.16
CA PRO A 846 24.54 57.17 -17.35
C PRO A 846 23.47 56.30 -18.04
N GLY A 847 22.25 56.80 -18.21
CA GLY A 847 21.17 56.10 -18.91
C GLY A 847 19.81 56.84 -18.89
N PRO A 848 18.82 56.42 -19.71
CA PRO A 848 17.48 57.04 -19.71
C PRO A 848 16.58 56.49 -18.58
N LEU A 849 15.86 57.39 -17.92
CA LEU A 849 14.78 57.12 -16.98
C LEU A 849 13.49 57.82 -17.45
N VAL A 850 12.42 57.08 -17.72
CA VAL A 850 11.21 57.65 -18.35
C VAL A 850 10.23 58.27 -17.34
N SER A 851 10.01 57.65 -16.19
CA SER A 851 9.08 58.20 -15.18
C SER A 851 9.48 57.90 -13.75
N TRP A 852 9.41 58.91 -12.89
CA TRP A 852 9.64 58.83 -11.45
C TRP A 852 8.43 59.36 -10.70
N SER A 853 7.84 58.55 -9.83
CA SER A 853 6.64 58.90 -9.08
C SER A 853 6.96 59.46 -7.69
N THR A 854 7.48 58.68 -6.75
CA THR A 854 7.74 59.08 -5.35
C THR A 854 9.07 58.47 -4.87
N GLY A 855 9.88 59.20 -4.10
CA GLY A 855 11.07 58.60 -3.47
C GLY A 855 12.26 59.52 -3.24
N VAL A 856 13.42 58.92 -2.92
CA VAL A 856 14.70 59.61 -2.73
C VAL A 856 15.71 59.12 -3.76
N LEU A 857 16.32 60.06 -4.50
CA LEU A 857 17.45 59.82 -5.39
C LEU A 857 18.67 60.57 -4.84
N VAL A 858 19.72 59.85 -4.47
CA VAL A 858 20.88 60.47 -3.79
C VAL A 858 21.89 61.04 -4.80
N HIS A 859 22.29 60.29 -5.83
CA HIS A 859 23.28 60.76 -6.79
C HIS A 859 22.92 60.40 -8.23
N TRP A 860 22.83 61.40 -9.10
CA TRP A 860 22.53 61.25 -10.53
C TRP A 860 23.71 61.65 -11.41
N CYS A 861 24.22 60.72 -12.23
CA CYS A 861 25.23 60.95 -13.26
C CYS A 861 24.59 61.23 -14.65
N PRO A 862 25.35 61.72 -15.66
CA PRO A 862 24.77 62.24 -16.91
C PRO A 862 23.78 61.32 -17.65
N GLY A 863 22.56 61.79 -17.95
CA GLY A 863 21.51 60.98 -18.57
C GLY A 863 20.23 61.76 -18.91
N LEU A 864 19.20 61.04 -19.37
CA LEU A 864 17.87 61.57 -19.69
C LEU A 864 16.87 61.18 -18.59
N LEU A 865 16.16 62.14 -18.02
CA LEU A 865 15.02 61.91 -17.14
C LEU A 865 13.77 62.58 -17.74
N VAL A 866 12.76 61.82 -18.14
CA VAL A 866 11.59 62.37 -18.87
C VAL A 866 10.57 62.99 -17.92
N SER A 867 10.24 62.35 -16.79
CA SER A 867 9.26 62.90 -15.85
C SER A 867 9.57 62.58 -14.39
N TRP A 868 9.39 63.58 -13.52
CA TRP A 868 9.52 63.47 -12.08
C TRP A 868 8.29 64.03 -11.38
N SER A 869 7.64 63.24 -10.53
CA SER A 869 6.40 63.65 -9.86
C SER A 869 6.64 64.18 -8.44
N THR A 870 7.09 63.38 -7.47
CA THR A 870 7.28 63.75 -6.06
C THR A 870 8.58 63.15 -5.51
N GLY A 871 9.32 63.84 -4.64
CA GLY A 871 10.47 63.23 -3.96
C GLY A 871 11.62 64.17 -3.62
N VAL A 872 12.74 63.58 -3.20
CA VAL A 872 14.00 64.26 -2.89
C VAL A 872 15.08 63.83 -3.86
N LEU A 873 15.74 64.78 -4.51
CA LEU A 873 16.95 64.57 -5.32
C LEU A 873 18.12 65.30 -4.66
N VAL A 874 19.16 64.58 -4.23
CA VAL A 874 20.25 65.16 -3.46
C VAL A 874 21.33 65.77 -4.37
N HIS A 875 21.79 65.06 -5.40
CA HIS A 875 22.87 65.55 -6.27
C HIS A 875 22.62 65.25 -7.75
N TRP A 876 22.65 66.29 -8.59
CA TRP A 876 22.43 66.21 -10.04
C TRP A 876 23.65 66.65 -10.85
N CYS A 877 24.21 65.74 -11.66
CA CYS A 877 25.28 66.01 -12.65
C CYS A 877 24.70 66.25 -14.08
N PRO A 878 25.48 66.79 -15.04
CA PRO A 878 24.96 67.31 -16.32
C PRO A 878 24.08 66.32 -17.13
N GLY A 879 22.84 66.70 -17.47
CA GLY A 879 21.89 65.84 -18.20
C GLY A 879 20.63 66.57 -18.68
N LEU A 880 19.67 65.84 -19.28
CA LEU A 880 18.39 66.38 -19.76
C LEU A 880 17.24 65.94 -18.84
N LEU A 881 16.50 66.90 -18.28
CA LEU A 881 15.27 66.64 -17.50
C LEU A 881 14.08 67.33 -18.20
N LEU A 882 13.06 66.58 -18.62
CA LEU A 882 11.96 67.18 -19.40
C LEU A 882 10.84 67.77 -18.52
N SER A 883 10.47 67.12 -17.42
CA SER A 883 9.40 67.60 -16.53
C SER A 883 9.60 67.28 -15.06
N TRP A 884 9.32 68.25 -14.19
CA TRP A 884 9.37 68.12 -12.73
C TRP A 884 8.11 68.72 -12.06
N SER A 885 7.42 67.92 -11.24
CA SER A 885 6.16 68.33 -10.61
C SER A 885 6.31 68.91 -9.18
N THR A 886 6.78 68.13 -8.22
CA THR A 886 6.91 68.54 -6.80
C THR A 886 8.11 67.87 -6.11
N GLY A 887 8.78 68.54 -5.17
CA GLY A 887 9.87 67.90 -4.41
C GLY A 887 10.98 68.83 -3.92
N VAL A 888 12.07 68.24 -3.42
CA VAL A 888 13.27 68.95 -2.95
C VAL A 888 14.45 68.56 -3.84
N LEU A 889 15.17 69.55 -4.33
CA LEU A 889 16.41 69.39 -5.09
C LEU A 889 17.55 70.08 -4.32
N VAL A 890 18.55 69.32 -3.87
CA VAL A 890 19.60 69.86 -2.98
C VAL A 890 20.75 70.50 -3.79
N TYR A 891 21.36 69.78 -4.73
CA TYR A 891 22.47 70.29 -5.56
C TYR A 891 22.25 70.07 -7.06
N TRP A 892 22.42 71.13 -7.86
CA TRP A 892 22.28 71.10 -9.33
C TRP A 892 23.52 71.60 -10.08
N CYS A 893 24.09 70.76 -10.96
CA CYS A 893 25.14 71.12 -11.93
C CYS A 893 24.57 71.31 -13.36
N PRO A 894 25.28 72.00 -14.28
CA PRO A 894 24.70 72.52 -15.54
C PRO A 894 24.07 71.44 -16.45
N GLY A 895 22.81 71.66 -16.88
CA GLY A 895 22.01 70.78 -17.76
C GLY A 895 20.77 71.50 -18.31
N LEU A 896 19.99 70.85 -19.20
CA LEU A 896 18.77 71.43 -19.80
C LEU A 896 17.52 70.94 -19.06
N LEU A 897 16.63 71.87 -18.69
CA LEU A 897 15.37 71.58 -18.00
C LEU A 897 14.20 72.31 -18.68
N LEU A 898 13.21 71.55 -19.18
CA LEU A 898 12.15 72.10 -20.04
C LEU A 898 10.90 72.59 -19.29
N SER A 899 10.41 71.86 -18.29
CA SER A 899 9.19 72.23 -17.55
C SER A 899 9.30 71.98 -16.04
N TRP A 900 8.86 72.96 -15.25
CA TRP A 900 9.13 73.03 -13.81
C TRP A 900 7.92 73.54 -12.99
N SER A 901 7.54 72.81 -11.93
CA SER A 901 6.58 73.24 -10.88
C SER A 901 7.06 72.94 -9.45
N THR A 902 6.44 73.58 -8.45
CA THR A 902 6.68 73.58 -6.98
C THR A 902 7.89 72.79 -6.43
N VAL A 903 9.05 73.45 -6.30
CA VAL A 903 10.28 72.85 -5.72
C VAL A 903 10.92 73.75 -4.65
N VAL A 904 11.57 73.11 -3.67
CA VAL A 904 12.60 73.73 -2.82
C VAL A 904 13.97 73.39 -3.39
N LEU A 905 14.70 74.42 -3.82
CA LEU A 905 16.04 74.30 -4.42
C LEU A 905 17.07 74.93 -3.47
N VAL A 906 18.10 74.15 -3.09
CA VAL A 906 19.09 74.57 -2.07
C VAL A 906 20.37 75.15 -2.69
N HIS A 907 20.92 74.56 -3.76
CA HIS A 907 22.09 75.11 -4.48
C HIS A 907 21.98 74.94 -6.00
N TRP A 908 22.22 76.02 -6.75
CA TRP A 908 22.05 76.08 -8.21
C TRP A 908 23.25 76.67 -8.95
N CYS A 909 23.81 75.90 -9.89
CA CYS A 909 24.78 76.40 -10.88
C CYS A 909 24.08 76.69 -12.23
N PRO A 910 24.32 77.84 -12.88
CA PRO A 910 23.50 78.32 -14.00
C PRO A 910 23.55 77.47 -15.30
N GLY A 911 22.38 77.29 -15.93
CA GLY A 911 22.13 76.63 -17.23
C GLY A 911 20.77 77.07 -17.83
N PRO A 912 20.42 76.71 -19.09
CA PRO A 912 19.19 77.17 -19.75
C PRO A 912 17.91 76.52 -19.16
N LEU A 913 16.93 77.37 -18.81
CA LEU A 913 15.64 77.02 -18.23
C LEU A 913 14.50 77.56 -19.12
N VAL A 914 13.52 76.73 -19.51
CA VAL A 914 12.50 77.10 -20.52
C VAL A 914 11.16 77.58 -19.92
N SER A 915 10.71 77.08 -18.75
CA SER A 915 9.46 77.52 -18.11
C SER A 915 9.43 77.31 -16.58
N TRP A 916 8.85 78.25 -15.81
CA TRP A 916 8.76 78.23 -14.33
C TRP A 916 7.39 78.72 -13.84
N SER A 917 6.74 77.96 -12.94
CA SER A 917 5.42 78.29 -12.36
C SER A 917 5.42 78.76 -10.89
N THR A 918 6.06 78.05 -9.93
CA THR A 918 6.16 78.43 -8.50
C THR A 918 7.34 77.72 -7.78
N GLY A 919 8.08 78.38 -6.88
CA GLY A 919 9.17 77.75 -6.10
C GLY A 919 9.90 78.69 -5.11
N VAL A 920 10.61 78.12 -4.14
CA VAL A 920 11.45 78.85 -3.16
C VAL A 920 12.92 78.49 -3.40
N GLN A 921 13.74 79.51 -3.67
CA GLN A 921 15.19 79.37 -3.86
C GLN A 921 15.89 79.90 -2.60
N VAL A 922 16.65 79.04 -1.92
CA VAL A 922 17.42 79.41 -0.72
C VAL A 922 18.86 79.66 -1.17
N TYR A 923 19.34 80.90 -1.09
CA TYR A 923 20.75 81.21 -1.38
C TYR A 923 21.63 80.93 -0.16
N CYS A 924 22.72 80.18 -0.37
CA CYS A 924 23.95 80.23 0.43
C CYS A 924 25.14 80.26 -0.52
#